data_AF-A0A8B8HEW8-F1
#
_entry.id   AF-A0A8B8HEW8-F1
#
_cell.length_a   1.000
_cell.length_b   1.000
_cell.length_c   1.000
_cell.angle_alpha   90.00
_cell.angle_beta   90.00
_cell.angle_gamma   90.00
#
_symmetry.space_group_name_H-M   'P 1'
#
loop_
_entity.id
_entity.type
_entity.pdbx_description
1 polymer ?
#
loop_
_entity_poly.entity_id
_entity_poly.type
_entity_poly.pdbx_seq_one_letter_code
_entity_poly.pdbx_strand_id
1 'polypeptide(L)'
;MASLVIEGDTLGQKHKNYNKLVKEAKQDQIADIDYEEPDLNNLLKIDIAVKNRNVEYILKVFQCDDMLYVSRAIKRTTWLVTDQQYAHVINPRYLYDELSPNMTSKAFNKLILHIRSNLKDEKRVDEFFNYHVERNMKVAFKWLPNCSVQLIENTVQKHGDDIPRRLLVRLCEKSITCLFKYMHSAASYYHRDTMAATIFLLKNNMDKYLDIVEACESYDVPRFGHKSTKMIMMKCKERIMNNLDKYAANLHIPTFAKFIKPEEMKEFIIKNLRHDKMRSWFSYNKIKPFIQRIPVESRFEFVKEFFIDKKEEDLDEDIIMYCGQNTRFKDPSSQHMYRWYTYAPFSTAFADLKKLIRSESNPTERTTMYGVMLTCARKDMQNIHTVLKYYRENHINEPFKFKIQFVNLVISYTNTHNFDNETWGYLNDLFSSMDVYSESDKLVQNCVRSIILYNVTHDERIPDIIEKKFLFDTYKTHQKKLTEAEKEKLFLYLHNYLQSNIDKCKIKNKRVLREMVELLTNMLNLLSDWNKELHEFPMILNKIKEIIQINKTNKWNEDISVLYNAKKSWKKLLFAESIILSPSQEACINALKHGPELLESYKAEVESLCLNDNILLDQFLKKVRVYWAHSLANSYKELFVKKLDQKNTHKAVIIGLCLLLPKNDLLNLIKKYVPSETKIDWTQPDDLELSLCKHIASNMHKARPHPSPAAILLYAKGDYLQFSLPSLNAIFHNMSSMHTRKHLSELLNSPVSLQKHGIRVAFAKLKHDELKKIFSDIWKTNKNSSIRAAIFNQTLDFLCKEKDPSAIREVWELLSLFIDNLTSEENKSIYTKLSKVERVPMSVRPEFWMKSYKFLKSLPTKTNCLKLKTEILLRYLRNKMDDVMEFLDNDLVAEIFLESFDENFSSKEYEFNYFVAVFLLSTKTEQAQIERYHKVFVPILERSFAMWDKTHEDVCRVKYNIREIFMNLDNQFLNSVVRKKMFLPTAIYADILERFRKNFPIAENYVMITTRQLALDYLKLYGEQIKLDDTLIPNKGDLEEDDDDHKLDAKYKLLHNAVVEKLGACCVVYLKEDVSNNFPSIYLLFAKAFQIVSNHFSFNDINRMNAVKAFLEYKDFIPGYLFVLQCLRINVYNDDEKALKSELMKVIQKHTSQEIKMHYWFKQI
;
A
#
# COMPACT_ATOMS: atom_id res chain seq x y z
N MET A 1 6.34 -54.18 -15.78
CA MET A 1 5.17 -54.12 -16.69
C MET A 1 5.63 -53.55 -18.02
N ALA A 2 4.99 -53.90 -19.15
CA ALA A 2 5.24 -53.21 -20.42
C ALA A 2 4.93 -51.71 -20.29
N SER A 3 5.66 -50.87 -21.03
CA SER A 3 5.46 -49.41 -21.00
C SER A 3 4.05 -49.03 -21.43
N LEU A 4 3.33 -48.24 -20.62
CA LEU A 4 1.96 -47.84 -20.96
C LEU A 4 1.95 -46.81 -22.08
N VAL A 5 1.38 -47.18 -23.23
CA VAL A 5 1.11 -46.26 -24.35
C VAL A 5 -0.38 -45.95 -24.40
N ILE A 6 -0.75 -44.67 -24.33
CA ILE A 6 -2.15 -44.25 -24.39
C ILE A 6 -2.50 -43.86 -25.83
N GLU A 7 -3.55 -44.50 -26.36
CA GLU A 7 -4.12 -44.19 -27.67
C GLU A 7 -4.71 -42.77 -27.74
N GLY A 8 -4.79 -42.23 -28.96
CA GLY A 8 -5.36 -40.91 -29.26
C GLY A 8 -4.31 -39.91 -29.69
N ASP A 9 -4.71 -39.04 -30.63
CA ASP A 9 -3.81 -38.10 -31.27
C ASP A 9 -3.65 -36.84 -30.42
N THR A 10 -4.76 -36.26 -29.98
CA THR A 10 -4.78 -35.02 -29.18
C THR A 10 -4.57 -35.28 -27.69
N LEU A 11 -4.09 -34.25 -26.96
CA LEU A 11 -3.97 -34.29 -25.49
C LEU A 11 -5.31 -34.62 -24.80
N GLY A 12 -6.43 -34.14 -25.36
CA GLY A 12 -7.76 -34.40 -24.84
C GLY A 12 -8.16 -35.87 -24.96
N GLN A 13 -7.92 -36.48 -26.14
CA GLN A 13 -8.17 -37.91 -26.37
C GLN A 13 -7.30 -38.78 -25.46
N LYS A 14 -5.99 -38.50 -25.36
CA LYS A 14 -5.09 -39.23 -24.46
C LYS A 14 -5.56 -39.15 -23.00
N HIS A 15 -5.95 -37.97 -22.51
CA HIS A 15 -6.53 -37.86 -21.16
C HIS A 15 -7.81 -38.68 -20.99
N LYS A 16 -8.69 -38.70 -22.00
CA LYS A 16 -9.94 -39.48 -21.97
C LYS A 16 -9.65 -40.98 -21.86
N ASN A 17 -8.74 -41.49 -22.68
CA ASN A 17 -8.36 -42.90 -22.72
C ASN A 17 -7.60 -43.31 -21.45
N TYR A 18 -6.70 -42.47 -20.95
CA TYR A 18 -6.07 -42.68 -19.64
C TYR A 18 -7.08 -42.81 -18.50
N ASN A 19 -8.08 -41.91 -18.44
CA ASN A 19 -9.11 -41.98 -17.41
C ASN A 19 -9.99 -43.24 -17.54
N LYS A 20 -10.18 -43.76 -18.76
CA LYS A 20 -10.85 -45.04 -18.98
C LYS A 20 -10.04 -46.20 -18.37
N LEU A 21 -8.73 -46.24 -18.62
CA LEU A 21 -7.83 -47.25 -18.03
C LEU A 21 -7.84 -47.24 -16.50
N VAL A 22 -7.80 -46.05 -15.87
CA VAL A 22 -7.90 -45.92 -14.40
C VAL A 22 -9.22 -46.48 -13.86
N LYS A 23 -10.33 -46.30 -14.58
CA LYS A 23 -11.63 -46.84 -14.18
C LYS A 23 -11.68 -48.37 -14.28
N GLU A 24 -11.05 -48.94 -15.29
CA GLU A 24 -11.06 -50.38 -15.58
C GLU A 24 -10.06 -51.16 -14.72
N ALA A 25 -9.00 -50.52 -14.21
CA ALA A 25 -8.02 -51.17 -13.36
C ALA A 25 -8.64 -51.71 -12.04
N LYS A 26 -8.35 -52.99 -11.73
CA LYS A 26 -8.81 -53.74 -10.55
C LYS A 26 -7.65 -54.27 -9.67
N GLN A 27 -6.48 -53.64 -9.74
CA GLN A 27 -5.28 -54.16 -9.07
C GLN A 27 -5.26 -53.74 -7.60
N ASP A 28 -5.18 -54.72 -6.68
CA ASP A 28 -5.17 -54.48 -5.22
C ASP A 28 -3.77 -54.19 -4.67
N GLN A 29 -2.72 -54.81 -5.22
CA GLN A 29 -1.33 -54.55 -4.84
C GLN A 29 -0.66 -53.59 -5.83
N ILE A 30 -0.11 -52.49 -5.30
CA ILE A 30 0.52 -51.41 -6.07
C ILE A 30 1.99 -51.35 -5.64
N ALA A 31 2.90 -51.55 -6.60
CA ALA A 31 4.33 -51.39 -6.36
C ALA A 31 4.70 -49.93 -6.09
N ASP A 32 5.82 -49.71 -5.40
CA ASP A 32 6.35 -48.37 -5.15
C ASP A 32 6.65 -47.60 -6.45
N ILE A 33 6.80 -46.27 -6.31
CA ILE A 33 7.19 -45.38 -7.41
C ILE A 33 8.59 -45.75 -7.89
N ASP A 34 8.72 -45.97 -9.20
CA ASP A 34 10.00 -46.22 -9.86
C ASP A 34 10.29 -45.09 -10.85
N TYR A 35 11.35 -44.34 -10.60
CA TYR A 35 11.72 -43.19 -11.44
C TYR A 35 12.33 -43.58 -12.80
N GLU A 36 12.66 -44.86 -13.01
CA GLU A 36 13.08 -45.37 -14.31
C GLU A 36 11.88 -45.77 -15.20
N GLU A 37 10.70 -45.97 -14.61
CA GLU A 37 9.48 -46.19 -15.37
C GLU A 37 8.95 -44.89 -16.01
N PRO A 38 8.23 -44.99 -17.15
CA PRO A 38 7.54 -43.85 -17.74
C PRO A 38 6.59 -43.16 -16.75
N ASP A 39 6.50 -41.83 -16.83
CA ASP A 39 5.65 -41.01 -15.94
C ASP A 39 4.20 -41.51 -15.87
N LEU A 40 3.66 -42.04 -16.97
CA LEU A 40 2.29 -42.58 -17.03
C LEU A 40 2.05 -43.81 -16.16
N ASN A 41 3.05 -44.69 -16.01
CA ASN A 41 2.93 -45.89 -15.18
C ASN A 41 2.79 -45.48 -13.71
N ASN A 42 3.67 -44.58 -13.25
CA ASN A 42 3.62 -44.05 -11.89
C ASN A 42 2.33 -43.26 -11.62
N LEU A 43 1.87 -42.46 -12.58
CA LEU A 43 0.59 -41.77 -12.47
C LEU A 43 -0.58 -42.74 -12.34
N LEU A 44 -0.56 -43.85 -13.10
CA LEU A 44 -1.60 -44.88 -13.04
C LEU A 44 -1.60 -45.56 -11.66
N LYS A 45 -0.42 -45.95 -11.13
CA LYS A 45 -0.25 -46.49 -9.77
C LYS A 45 -0.87 -45.56 -8.73
N ILE A 46 -0.57 -44.26 -8.80
CA ILE A 46 -1.11 -43.25 -7.89
C ILE A 46 -2.64 -43.15 -8.01
N ASP A 47 -3.18 -43.06 -9.24
CA ASP A 47 -4.61 -42.90 -9.43
C ASP A 47 -5.40 -44.15 -9.00
N ILE A 48 -4.83 -45.36 -9.15
CA ILE A 48 -5.40 -46.61 -8.62
C ILE A 48 -5.37 -46.60 -7.08
N ALA A 49 -4.25 -46.21 -6.47
CA ALA A 49 -4.14 -46.11 -5.00
C ALA A 49 -5.17 -45.13 -4.41
N VAL A 50 -5.40 -44.00 -5.08
CA VAL A 50 -6.43 -43.03 -4.71
C VAL A 50 -7.83 -43.64 -4.83
N LYS A 51 -8.12 -44.34 -5.94
CA LYS A 51 -9.41 -45.01 -6.16
C LYS A 51 -9.69 -46.04 -5.05
N ASN A 52 -8.67 -46.82 -4.68
CA ASN A 52 -8.75 -47.85 -3.64
C ASN A 52 -8.61 -47.28 -2.21
N ARG A 53 -8.45 -45.96 -2.07
CA ARG A 53 -8.24 -45.25 -0.79
C ARG A 53 -7.09 -45.82 0.06
N ASN A 54 -6.01 -46.28 -0.58
CA ASN A 54 -4.82 -46.77 0.12
C ASN A 54 -4.04 -45.60 0.74
N VAL A 55 -4.35 -45.27 2.00
CA VAL A 55 -3.78 -44.11 2.72
C VAL A 55 -2.27 -44.24 2.87
N GLU A 56 -1.77 -45.42 3.23
CA GLU A 56 -0.34 -45.64 3.47
C GLU A 56 0.49 -45.36 2.21
N TYR A 57 0.06 -45.89 1.07
CA TYR A 57 0.71 -45.62 -0.21
C TYR A 57 0.70 -44.12 -0.55
N ILE A 58 -0.43 -43.44 -0.34
CA ILE A 58 -0.56 -42.00 -0.59
C ILE A 58 0.39 -41.18 0.28
N LEU A 59 0.51 -41.51 1.57
CA LEU A 59 1.42 -40.84 2.50
C LEU A 59 2.88 -41.05 2.08
N LYS A 60 3.22 -42.23 1.56
CA LYS A 60 4.54 -42.50 0.96
C LYS A 60 4.77 -41.66 -0.29
N VAL A 61 3.76 -41.51 -1.16
CA VAL A 61 3.83 -40.64 -2.35
C VAL A 61 3.99 -39.17 -1.98
N PHE A 62 3.40 -38.70 -0.88
CA PHE A 62 3.60 -37.33 -0.38
C PHE A 62 5.06 -37.03 -0.02
N GLN A 63 5.85 -38.05 0.28
CA GLN A 63 7.28 -37.95 0.62
C GLN A 63 8.19 -38.04 -0.61
N CYS A 64 7.65 -38.25 -1.82
CA CYS A 64 8.46 -38.32 -3.05
C CYS A 64 9.11 -36.96 -3.41
N ASP A 65 10.25 -37.05 -4.11
CA ASP A 65 11.00 -35.87 -4.57
C ASP A 65 10.41 -35.22 -5.84
N ASP A 66 9.54 -35.93 -6.57
CA ASP A 66 8.91 -35.43 -7.80
C ASP A 66 7.53 -34.80 -7.54
N MET A 67 7.46 -33.49 -7.74
CA MET A 67 6.23 -32.73 -7.59
C MET A 67 5.11 -33.12 -8.56
N LEU A 68 5.35 -33.80 -9.69
CA LEU A 68 4.27 -34.31 -10.54
C LEU A 68 3.41 -35.33 -9.77
N TYR A 69 4.08 -36.30 -9.15
CA TYR A 69 3.45 -37.42 -8.44
C TYR A 69 2.76 -36.93 -7.17
N VAL A 70 3.49 -36.18 -6.34
CA VAL A 70 2.94 -35.53 -5.14
C VAL A 70 1.72 -34.68 -5.48
N SER A 71 1.81 -33.84 -6.52
CA SER A 71 0.70 -32.97 -6.92
C SER A 71 -0.49 -33.74 -7.45
N ARG A 72 -0.26 -34.89 -8.11
CA ARG A 72 -1.33 -35.76 -8.59
C ARG A 72 -2.06 -36.38 -7.42
N ALA A 73 -1.34 -36.96 -6.46
CA ALA A 73 -1.89 -37.54 -5.25
C ALA A 73 -2.71 -36.50 -4.47
N ILE A 74 -2.10 -35.37 -4.07
CA ILE A 74 -2.78 -34.32 -3.29
C ILE A 74 -4.09 -33.87 -3.96
N LYS A 75 -4.08 -33.64 -5.28
CA LYS A 75 -5.28 -33.15 -6.00
C LYS A 75 -6.41 -34.17 -6.06
N ARG A 76 -6.09 -35.47 -5.99
CA ARG A 76 -7.04 -36.56 -6.16
C ARG A 76 -7.55 -37.10 -4.82
N THR A 77 -6.91 -36.75 -3.71
CA THR A 77 -7.23 -37.25 -2.36
C THR A 77 -8.04 -36.25 -1.53
N THR A 78 -9.03 -35.57 -2.14
CA THR A 78 -9.92 -34.66 -1.38
C THR A 78 -10.63 -35.40 -0.24
N TRP A 79 -10.97 -36.67 -0.44
CA TRP A 79 -11.58 -37.54 0.58
C TRP A 79 -10.72 -37.69 1.84
N LEU A 80 -9.40 -37.61 1.73
CA LEU A 80 -8.49 -37.69 2.90
C LEU A 80 -8.65 -36.44 3.80
N VAL A 81 -9.04 -35.32 3.19
CA VAL A 81 -9.30 -34.05 3.90
C VAL A 81 -10.72 -34.03 4.47
N THR A 82 -11.72 -34.40 3.67
CA THR A 82 -13.14 -34.21 3.99
C THR A 82 -13.74 -35.29 4.89
N ASP A 83 -13.30 -36.55 4.77
CA ASP A 83 -13.94 -37.67 5.45
C ASP A 83 -13.44 -37.77 6.90
N GLN A 84 -14.36 -37.86 7.86
CA GLN A 84 -14.05 -37.80 9.29
C GLN A 84 -13.13 -38.95 9.76
N GLN A 85 -13.24 -40.14 9.17
CA GLN A 85 -12.41 -41.30 9.51
C GLN A 85 -10.89 -41.05 9.36
N TYR A 86 -10.49 -40.06 8.54
CA TYR A 86 -9.08 -39.71 8.32
C TYR A 86 -8.64 -38.44 9.08
N ALA A 87 -9.45 -37.94 10.03
CA ALA A 87 -9.08 -36.77 10.84
C ALA A 87 -7.79 -36.97 11.65
N HIS A 88 -7.49 -38.22 12.05
CA HIS A 88 -6.25 -38.58 12.72
C HIS A 88 -5.00 -38.44 11.83
N VAL A 89 -5.15 -38.38 10.51
CA VAL A 89 -4.07 -38.10 9.54
C VAL A 89 -4.02 -36.61 9.19
N ILE A 90 -5.19 -35.98 8.99
CA ILE A 90 -5.30 -34.56 8.65
C ILE A 90 -5.67 -33.74 9.89
N ASN A 91 -4.68 -33.57 10.76
CA ASN A 91 -4.69 -32.68 11.93
C ASN A 91 -3.32 -31.98 12.04
N PRO A 92 -3.21 -30.84 12.74
CA PRO A 92 -1.96 -30.08 12.77
C PRO A 92 -0.78 -30.86 13.37
N ARG A 93 -0.96 -31.64 14.45
CA ARG A 93 0.16 -32.36 15.08
C ARG A 93 0.78 -33.38 14.14
N TYR A 94 0.00 -34.30 13.59
CA TYR A 94 0.50 -35.30 12.66
C TYR A 94 1.18 -34.66 11.43
N LEU A 95 0.55 -33.63 10.86
CA LEU A 95 1.06 -32.98 9.66
C LEU A 95 2.39 -32.28 9.89
N TYR A 96 2.52 -31.49 10.96
CA TYR A 96 3.73 -30.70 11.22
C TYR A 96 4.84 -31.52 11.88
N ASP A 97 4.49 -32.45 12.78
CA ASP A 97 5.48 -33.15 13.61
C ASP A 97 5.95 -34.46 12.97
N GLU A 98 5.07 -35.20 12.27
CA GLU A 98 5.40 -36.51 11.69
C GLU A 98 5.63 -36.46 10.17
N LEU A 99 4.72 -35.81 9.44
CA LEU A 99 4.74 -35.83 7.98
C LEU A 99 5.68 -34.78 7.36
N SER A 100 5.64 -33.54 7.86
CA SER A 100 6.44 -32.41 7.35
C SER A 100 7.95 -32.70 7.28
N PRO A 101 8.59 -33.33 8.29
CA PRO A 101 10.03 -33.62 8.27
C PRO A 101 10.48 -34.50 7.09
N ASN A 102 9.57 -35.33 6.57
CA ASN A 102 9.81 -36.26 5.48
C ASN A 102 9.39 -35.70 4.11
N MET A 103 8.48 -34.71 4.08
CA MET A 103 8.04 -34.05 2.86
C MET A 103 8.99 -32.93 2.40
N THR A 104 9.03 -32.68 1.10
CA THR A 104 9.63 -31.45 0.57
C THR A 104 8.82 -30.23 1.00
N SER A 105 9.46 -29.07 1.24
CA SER A 105 8.72 -27.86 1.63
C SER A 105 7.69 -27.44 0.58
N LYS A 106 7.94 -27.69 -0.71
CA LYS A 106 6.96 -27.45 -1.79
C LYS A 106 5.77 -28.40 -1.71
N ALA A 107 6.01 -29.69 -1.44
CA ALA A 107 4.95 -30.68 -1.25
C ALA A 107 4.08 -30.32 -0.05
N PHE A 108 4.69 -30.02 1.10
CA PHE A 108 3.97 -29.71 2.32
C PHE A 108 3.13 -28.44 2.20
N ASN A 109 3.70 -27.36 1.64
CA ASN A 109 2.94 -26.14 1.39
C ASN A 109 1.74 -26.36 0.45
N LYS A 110 1.89 -27.26 -0.55
CA LYS A 110 0.80 -27.64 -1.45
C LYS A 110 -0.28 -28.45 -0.75
N LEU A 111 0.11 -29.37 0.14
CA LEU A 111 -0.81 -30.15 0.96
C LEU A 111 -1.61 -29.24 1.91
N ILE A 112 -0.95 -28.36 2.66
CA ILE A 112 -1.61 -27.39 3.55
C ILE A 112 -2.56 -26.48 2.77
N LEU A 113 -2.16 -26.00 1.59
CA LEU A 113 -3.05 -25.22 0.73
C LEU A 113 -4.28 -26.03 0.30
N HIS A 114 -4.09 -27.29 -0.11
CA HIS A 114 -5.17 -28.18 -0.50
C HIS A 114 -6.13 -28.46 0.67
N ILE A 115 -5.61 -28.73 1.86
CA ILE A 115 -6.41 -28.91 3.08
C ILE A 115 -7.24 -27.67 3.34
N ARG A 116 -6.62 -26.50 3.42
CA ARG A 116 -7.30 -25.22 3.69
C ARG A 116 -8.39 -24.88 2.66
N SER A 117 -8.20 -25.27 1.40
CA SER A 117 -9.19 -25.05 0.35
C SER A 117 -10.40 -25.98 0.44
N ASN A 118 -10.26 -27.18 1.00
CA ASN A 118 -11.28 -28.23 0.98
C ASN A 118 -11.86 -28.60 2.36
N LEU A 119 -11.16 -28.32 3.46
CA LEU A 119 -11.66 -28.56 4.82
C LEU A 119 -12.71 -27.51 5.18
N LYS A 120 -13.93 -27.96 5.47
CA LYS A 120 -15.10 -27.14 5.82
C LYS A 120 -15.68 -27.43 7.19
N ASP A 121 -15.22 -28.50 7.85
CA ASP A 121 -15.59 -28.79 9.23
C ASP A 121 -15.00 -27.73 10.17
N GLU A 122 -15.86 -26.93 10.80
CA GLU A 122 -15.44 -25.79 11.60
C GLU A 122 -14.58 -26.19 12.80
N LYS A 123 -14.89 -27.32 13.48
CA LYS A 123 -14.13 -27.79 14.64
C LYS A 123 -12.70 -28.14 14.25
N ARG A 124 -12.53 -28.87 13.16
CA ARG A 124 -11.20 -29.24 12.64
C ARG A 124 -10.43 -28.02 12.15
N VAL A 125 -11.09 -27.03 11.55
CA VAL A 125 -10.43 -25.78 11.16
C VAL A 125 -10.01 -24.97 12.40
N ASP A 126 -10.84 -24.92 13.43
CA ASP A 126 -10.53 -24.28 14.70
C ASP A 126 -9.28 -24.89 15.36
N GLU A 127 -9.10 -26.22 15.29
CA GLU A 127 -7.86 -26.88 15.73
C GLU A 127 -6.62 -26.35 14.99
N PHE A 128 -6.69 -26.16 13.67
CA PHE A 128 -5.59 -25.57 12.90
C PHE A 128 -5.35 -24.10 13.26
N PHE A 129 -6.41 -23.33 13.52
CA PHE A 129 -6.28 -21.95 13.95
C PHE A 129 -5.59 -21.87 15.32
N ASN A 130 -6.09 -22.62 16.31
CA ASN A 130 -5.56 -22.65 17.66
C ASN A 130 -4.12 -23.17 17.72
N TYR A 131 -3.76 -24.14 16.87
CA TYR A 131 -2.37 -24.60 16.75
C TYR A 131 -1.40 -23.47 16.31
N HIS A 132 -1.88 -22.48 15.56
CA HIS A 132 -1.06 -21.40 15.03
C HIS A 132 -1.19 -20.07 15.78
N VAL A 133 -2.23 -19.85 16.59
CA VAL A 133 -2.52 -18.54 17.20
C VAL A 133 -1.36 -18.07 18.09
N GLU A 134 -0.82 -18.95 18.93
CA GLU A 134 0.29 -18.65 19.85
C GLU A 134 1.65 -18.59 19.13
N ARG A 135 1.78 -19.22 17.97
CA ARG A 135 3.07 -19.34 17.25
C ARG A 135 3.24 -18.27 16.17
N ASN A 136 2.20 -18.05 15.38
CA ASN A 136 2.23 -17.14 14.24
C ASN A 136 0.81 -16.73 13.81
N MET A 137 0.37 -15.58 14.34
CA MET A 137 -0.95 -15.04 14.06
C MET A 137 -1.25 -14.83 12.57
N LYS A 138 -0.25 -14.44 11.75
CA LYS A 138 -0.43 -14.29 10.29
C LYS A 138 -0.70 -15.61 9.58
N VAL A 139 -0.20 -16.72 10.12
CA VAL A 139 -0.53 -18.06 9.63
C VAL A 139 -1.90 -18.49 10.16
N ALA A 140 -2.25 -18.19 11.41
CA ALA A 140 -3.57 -18.48 11.97
C ALA A 140 -4.70 -17.83 11.15
N PHE A 141 -4.55 -16.55 10.77
CA PHE A 141 -5.51 -15.83 9.93
C PHE A 141 -5.83 -16.48 8.58
N LYS A 142 -4.94 -17.35 8.08
CA LYS A 142 -5.22 -18.11 6.85
C LYS A 142 -6.38 -19.10 7.03
N TRP A 143 -6.61 -19.59 8.24
CA TRP A 143 -7.64 -20.58 8.58
C TRP A 143 -8.96 -19.93 8.98
N LEU A 144 -8.89 -18.72 9.53
CA LEU A 144 -10.01 -17.95 10.07
C LEU A 144 -11.30 -17.92 9.21
N PRO A 145 -11.26 -17.80 7.85
CA PRO A 145 -12.50 -17.79 7.05
C PRO A 145 -13.42 -19.00 7.21
N ASN A 146 -12.87 -20.18 7.54
CA ASN A 146 -13.64 -21.41 7.69
C ASN A 146 -13.78 -21.84 9.17
N CYS A 147 -13.31 -21.03 10.12
CA CYS A 147 -13.50 -21.26 11.55
C CYS A 147 -14.97 -21.10 11.96
N SER A 148 -15.30 -21.56 13.17
CA SER A 148 -16.61 -21.30 13.77
C SER A 148 -16.88 -19.80 13.91
N VAL A 149 -18.15 -19.40 13.75
CA VAL A 149 -18.55 -17.97 13.83
C VAL A 149 -18.14 -17.35 15.17
N GLN A 150 -18.29 -18.10 16.27
CA GLN A 150 -17.88 -17.64 17.59
C GLN A 150 -16.37 -17.34 17.67
N LEU A 151 -15.53 -18.24 17.13
CA LEU A 151 -14.09 -18.03 17.12
C LEU A 151 -13.70 -16.85 16.23
N ILE A 152 -14.35 -16.69 15.08
CA ILE A 152 -14.15 -15.55 14.17
C ILE A 152 -14.46 -14.24 14.90
N GLU A 153 -15.65 -14.14 15.51
CA GLU A 153 -16.09 -12.93 16.20
C GLU A 153 -15.18 -12.58 17.39
N ASN A 154 -14.76 -13.58 18.18
CA ASN A 154 -13.83 -13.37 19.28
C ASN A 154 -12.44 -12.92 18.77
N THR A 155 -11.99 -13.46 17.64
CA THR A 155 -10.70 -13.08 17.04
C THR A 155 -10.75 -11.66 16.47
N VAL A 156 -11.84 -11.28 15.80
CA VAL A 156 -12.03 -9.91 15.27
C VAL A 156 -12.08 -8.89 16.40
N GLN A 157 -12.73 -9.23 17.52
CA GLN A 157 -12.79 -8.35 18.69
C GLN A 157 -11.44 -8.17 19.39
N LYS A 158 -10.58 -9.20 19.40
CA LYS A 158 -9.26 -9.11 20.06
C LYS A 158 -8.15 -8.61 19.15
N HIS A 159 -8.26 -8.86 17.85
CA HIS A 159 -7.14 -8.67 16.91
C HIS A 159 -7.61 -8.00 15.60
N GLY A 160 -8.63 -7.16 15.67
CA GLY A 160 -9.26 -6.54 14.51
C GLY A 160 -8.26 -5.81 13.60
N ASP A 161 -7.35 -5.03 14.20
CA ASP A 161 -6.36 -4.22 13.47
C ASP A 161 -5.25 -5.05 12.82
N ASP A 162 -4.96 -6.24 13.35
CA ASP A 162 -4.00 -7.16 12.75
C ASP A 162 -4.56 -7.89 11.52
N ILE A 163 -5.89 -7.95 11.37
CA ILE A 163 -6.55 -8.68 10.28
C ILE A 163 -6.47 -7.85 8.99
N PRO A 164 -5.89 -8.39 7.89
CA PRO A 164 -5.88 -7.68 6.63
C PRO A 164 -7.30 -7.33 6.16
N ARG A 165 -7.55 -6.08 5.75
CA ARG A 165 -8.88 -5.60 5.33
C ARG A 165 -9.65 -6.53 4.40
N ARG A 166 -8.96 -7.12 3.41
CA ARG A 166 -9.58 -8.07 2.46
C ARG A 166 -10.11 -9.33 3.14
N LEU A 167 -9.45 -9.79 4.20
CA LEU A 167 -9.91 -10.90 5.03
C LEU A 167 -11.08 -10.45 5.89
N LEU A 168 -10.95 -9.33 6.62
CA LEU A 168 -12.00 -8.78 7.46
C LEU A 168 -13.34 -8.64 6.72
N VAL A 169 -13.33 -8.07 5.51
CA VAL A 169 -14.53 -7.93 4.67
C VAL A 169 -15.22 -9.28 4.39
N ARG A 170 -14.45 -10.35 4.20
CA ARG A 170 -15.00 -11.71 4.01
C ARG A 170 -15.56 -12.30 5.31
N LEU A 171 -14.98 -11.94 6.45
CA LEU A 171 -15.50 -12.34 7.76
C LEU A 171 -16.83 -11.61 8.04
N CYS A 172 -16.92 -10.32 7.70
CA CYS A 172 -18.16 -9.55 7.81
C CYS A 172 -19.28 -10.07 6.88
N GLU A 173 -18.93 -10.66 5.73
CA GLU A 173 -19.88 -11.39 4.88
C GLU A 173 -20.43 -12.65 5.57
N LYS A 174 -19.60 -13.35 6.36
CA LYS A 174 -20.01 -14.54 7.11
C LYS A 174 -20.83 -14.17 8.36
N SER A 175 -20.46 -13.12 9.08
CA SER A 175 -21.21 -12.57 10.21
C SER A 175 -21.09 -11.05 10.26
N ILE A 176 -22.21 -10.33 10.12
CA ILE A 176 -22.23 -8.87 10.24
C ILE A 176 -21.79 -8.39 11.64
N THR A 177 -21.94 -9.23 12.67
CA THR A 177 -21.45 -8.95 14.02
C THR A 177 -19.94 -8.72 14.03
N CYS A 178 -19.18 -9.29 13.09
CA CYS A 178 -17.75 -8.99 12.95
C CYS A 178 -17.51 -7.51 12.62
N LEU A 179 -18.35 -6.90 11.77
CA LEU A 179 -18.25 -5.48 11.47
C LEU A 179 -18.55 -4.66 12.73
N PHE A 180 -19.62 -4.99 13.44
CA PHE A 180 -19.96 -4.33 14.70
C PHE A 180 -18.82 -4.43 15.72
N LYS A 181 -18.29 -5.64 15.95
CA LYS A 181 -17.17 -5.88 16.88
C LYS A 181 -15.92 -5.11 16.47
N TYR A 182 -15.55 -5.14 15.18
CA TYR A 182 -14.40 -4.39 14.67
C TYR A 182 -14.55 -2.88 14.88
N MET A 183 -15.74 -2.32 14.68
CA MET A 183 -16.01 -0.90 14.93
C MET A 183 -15.93 -0.52 16.42
N HIS A 184 -16.13 -1.48 17.33
CA HIS A 184 -16.06 -1.27 18.78
C HIS A 184 -14.72 -1.71 19.41
N SER A 185 -13.83 -2.31 18.62
CA SER A 185 -12.59 -2.92 19.10
C SER A 185 -11.34 -2.30 18.48
N ALA A 186 -11.43 -1.08 17.94
CA ALA A 186 -10.28 -0.43 17.32
C ALA A 186 -10.40 1.11 17.26
N ALA A 187 -9.32 1.82 17.61
CA ALA A 187 -9.04 3.23 17.37
C ALA A 187 -8.48 3.43 15.94
N SER A 188 -9.11 2.77 14.96
CA SER A 188 -8.57 2.67 13.61
C SER A 188 -8.97 3.88 12.76
N TYR A 189 -7.97 4.65 12.31
CA TYR A 189 -8.12 5.66 11.25
C TYR A 189 -8.70 5.11 9.93
N TYR A 190 -8.88 3.79 9.80
CA TYR A 190 -9.32 3.09 8.58
C TYR A 190 -10.77 2.59 8.60
N HIS A 191 -11.54 2.86 9.66
CA HIS A 191 -12.94 2.44 9.78
C HIS A 191 -13.80 2.78 8.56
N ARG A 192 -13.64 4.00 8.03
CA ARG A 192 -14.33 4.43 6.82
C ARG A 192 -14.10 3.53 5.61
N ASP A 193 -12.85 3.08 5.42
CA ASP A 193 -12.48 2.24 4.27
C ASP A 193 -13.04 0.82 4.41
N THR A 194 -13.05 0.28 5.62
CA THR A 194 -13.68 -1.00 5.93
C THR A 194 -15.19 -0.91 5.72
N MET A 195 -15.84 0.11 6.27
CA MET A 195 -17.25 0.40 6.05
C MET A 195 -17.57 0.52 4.56
N ALA A 196 -16.78 1.27 3.79
CA ALA A 196 -16.98 1.41 2.35
C ALA A 196 -16.87 0.05 1.62
N ALA A 197 -15.94 -0.81 2.04
CA ALA A 197 -15.77 -2.14 1.47
C ALA A 197 -16.91 -3.11 1.85
N THR A 198 -17.61 -2.87 2.96
CA THR A 198 -18.72 -3.71 3.44
C THR A 198 -20.11 -3.22 3.04
N ILE A 199 -20.24 -2.15 2.23
CA ILE A 199 -21.54 -1.61 1.75
C ILE A 199 -22.44 -2.68 1.13
N PHE A 200 -21.89 -3.74 0.52
CA PHE A 200 -22.69 -4.82 -0.07
C PHE A 200 -23.56 -5.56 0.96
N LEU A 201 -23.22 -5.50 2.26
CA LEU A 201 -24.01 -6.09 3.35
C LEU A 201 -25.40 -5.46 3.48
N LEU A 202 -25.59 -4.21 3.04
CA LEU A 202 -26.89 -3.55 3.00
C LEU A 202 -27.94 -4.37 2.21
N LYS A 203 -27.52 -5.25 1.30
CA LYS A 203 -28.44 -6.10 0.52
C LYS A 203 -29.23 -7.07 1.41
N ASN A 204 -28.57 -7.65 2.41
CA ASN A 204 -29.12 -8.73 3.24
C ASN A 204 -29.28 -8.33 4.72
N ASN A 205 -28.60 -7.28 5.18
CA ASN A 205 -28.56 -6.86 6.59
C ASN A 205 -28.72 -5.34 6.71
N MET A 206 -29.75 -4.77 6.07
CA MET A 206 -29.93 -3.33 5.98
C MET A 206 -30.01 -2.65 7.35
N ASP A 207 -30.91 -3.08 8.23
CA ASP A 207 -31.14 -2.42 9.53
C ASP A 207 -29.89 -2.47 10.39
N LYS A 208 -29.32 -3.67 10.59
CA LYS A 208 -28.07 -3.85 11.35
C LYS A 208 -26.91 -3.02 10.81
N TYR A 209 -26.81 -2.87 9.49
CA TYR A 209 -25.77 -2.05 8.89
C TYR A 209 -26.00 -0.55 9.14
N LEU A 210 -27.24 -0.08 9.05
CA LEU A 210 -27.59 1.30 9.38
C LEU A 210 -27.43 1.58 10.88
N ASP A 211 -27.71 0.60 11.75
CA ASP A 211 -27.44 0.71 13.20
C ASP A 211 -25.94 0.95 13.45
N ILE A 212 -25.07 0.23 12.75
CA ILE A 212 -23.61 0.45 12.81
C ILE A 212 -23.27 1.86 12.31
N VAL A 213 -23.82 2.29 11.17
CA VAL A 213 -23.55 3.64 10.61
C VAL A 213 -23.97 4.75 11.57
N GLU A 214 -25.10 4.60 12.25
CA GLU A 214 -25.63 5.58 13.19
C GLU A 214 -24.81 5.64 14.48
N ALA A 215 -24.27 4.51 14.92
CA ALA A 215 -23.34 4.43 16.05
C ALA A 215 -21.93 4.96 15.73
N CYS A 216 -21.55 5.09 14.46
CA CYS A 216 -20.21 5.56 14.05
C CYS A 216 -20.06 7.09 14.14
N GLU A 217 -18.83 7.57 14.28
CA GLU A 217 -18.52 8.99 14.11
C GLU A 217 -18.68 9.46 12.66
N SER A 218 -18.89 10.77 12.46
CA SER A 218 -19.20 11.34 11.14
C SER A 218 -18.13 11.09 10.06
N TYR A 219 -16.86 10.96 10.47
CA TYR A 219 -15.73 10.68 9.57
C TYR A 219 -15.62 9.21 9.16
N ASP A 220 -16.23 8.29 9.91
CA ASP A 220 -16.22 6.84 9.64
C ASP A 220 -17.37 6.38 8.72
N VAL A 221 -18.37 7.24 8.52
CA VAL A 221 -19.49 6.94 7.64
C VAL A 221 -19.01 6.79 6.18
N PRO A 222 -19.35 5.67 5.52
CA PRO A 222 -18.91 5.42 4.16
C PRO A 222 -19.75 6.21 3.15
N ARG A 223 -19.17 6.52 1.98
CA ARG A 223 -19.93 7.16 0.89
C ARG A 223 -20.86 6.15 0.21
N PHE A 224 -22.16 6.44 0.23
CA PHE A 224 -23.18 5.67 -0.45
C PHE A 224 -23.30 6.10 -1.93
N GLY A 225 -22.84 5.25 -2.85
CA GLY A 225 -23.01 5.49 -4.29
C GLY A 225 -24.47 5.42 -4.76
N HIS A 226 -24.67 5.59 -6.07
CA HIS A 226 -26.00 5.59 -6.71
C HIS A 226 -26.86 4.35 -6.33
N LYS A 227 -26.27 3.15 -6.32
CA LYS A 227 -27.01 1.90 -6.06
C LYS A 227 -27.42 1.75 -4.59
N SER A 228 -26.50 2.00 -3.65
CA SER A 228 -26.79 1.88 -2.22
C SER A 228 -27.74 2.98 -1.75
N THR A 229 -27.56 4.23 -2.21
CA THR A 229 -28.50 5.32 -1.93
C THR A 229 -29.92 4.97 -2.39
N LYS A 230 -30.09 4.44 -3.61
CA LYS A 230 -31.41 4.02 -4.11
C LYS A 230 -32.04 2.96 -3.21
N MET A 231 -31.24 1.97 -2.81
CA MET A 231 -31.71 0.83 -2.01
C MET A 231 -32.14 1.27 -0.60
N ILE A 232 -31.34 2.12 0.06
CA ILE A 232 -31.67 2.68 1.37
C ILE A 232 -32.94 3.53 1.27
N MET A 233 -33.02 4.45 0.31
CA MET A 233 -34.19 5.33 0.16
C MET A 233 -35.48 4.61 -0.24
N MET A 234 -35.40 3.43 -0.86
CA MET A 234 -36.59 2.61 -1.16
C MET A 234 -37.16 1.91 0.08
N LYS A 235 -36.32 1.56 1.05
CA LYS A 235 -36.72 0.72 2.20
C LYS A 235 -36.77 1.47 3.54
N CYS A 236 -35.90 2.46 3.73
CA CYS A 236 -35.68 3.16 4.99
C CYS A 236 -35.79 4.70 4.83
N LYS A 237 -36.63 5.18 3.90
CA LYS A 237 -36.77 6.62 3.61
C LYS A 237 -36.96 7.46 4.87
N GLU A 238 -37.91 7.09 5.72
CA GLU A 238 -38.25 7.85 6.93
C GLU A 238 -37.08 7.93 7.92
N ARG A 239 -36.41 6.79 8.18
CA ARG A 239 -35.20 6.72 9.01
C ARG A 239 -34.11 7.67 8.52
N ILE A 240 -33.86 7.73 7.22
CA ILE A 240 -32.87 8.65 6.63
C ILE A 240 -33.33 10.11 6.72
N MET A 241 -34.60 10.39 6.47
CA MET A 241 -35.13 11.76 6.52
C MET A 241 -35.10 12.32 7.96
N ASN A 242 -35.32 11.48 8.97
CA ASN A 242 -35.27 11.88 10.38
C ASN A 242 -33.85 12.15 10.87
N ASN A 243 -32.84 11.50 10.28
CA ASN A 243 -31.41 11.63 10.64
C ASN A 243 -30.58 12.23 9.49
N LEU A 244 -31.16 13.14 8.69
CA LEU A 244 -30.57 13.59 7.44
C LEU A 244 -29.18 14.22 7.62
N ASP A 245 -28.94 14.93 8.71
CA ASP A 245 -27.66 15.54 9.06
C ASP A 245 -26.51 14.52 9.13
N LYS A 246 -26.77 13.30 9.63
CA LYS A 246 -25.80 12.20 9.68
C LYS A 246 -25.45 11.64 8.29
N TYR A 247 -26.45 11.56 7.41
CA TYR A 247 -26.31 10.89 6.11
C TYR A 247 -25.96 11.82 4.95
N ALA A 248 -26.36 13.10 5.02
CA ALA A 248 -26.33 14.06 3.94
C ALA A 248 -24.97 14.14 3.22
N ALA A 249 -23.89 14.24 3.98
CA ALA A 249 -22.53 14.35 3.44
C ALA A 249 -22.08 13.11 2.62
N ASN A 250 -22.73 11.96 2.83
CA ASN A 250 -22.30 10.67 2.31
C ASN A 250 -23.26 10.04 1.28
N LEU A 251 -24.46 10.58 1.08
CA LEU A 251 -25.42 10.09 0.08
C LEU A 251 -25.10 10.54 -1.35
N HIS A 252 -25.49 9.73 -2.33
CA HIS A 252 -25.44 10.11 -3.74
C HIS A 252 -26.59 11.07 -4.07
N ILE A 253 -26.27 12.37 -4.03
CA ILE A 253 -27.23 13.48 -4.16
C ILE A 253 -28.22 13.33 -5.33
N PRO A 254 -27.79 13.04 -6.58
CA PRO A 254 -28.74 12.91 -7.68
C PRO A 254 -29.75 11.77 -7.50
N THR A 255 -29.37 10.70 -6.81
CA THR A 255 -30.27 9.58 -6.51
C THR A 255 -31.19 9.92 -5.35
N PHE A 256 -30.68 10.58 -4.31
CA PHE A 256 -31.48 11.01 -3.16
C PHE A 256 -32.60 11.98 -3.58
N ALA A 257 -32.28 12.99 -4.39
CA ALA A 257 -33.26 13.95 -4.92
C ALA A 257 -34.45 13.24 -5.62
N LYS A 258 -34.17 12.15 -6.36
CA LYS A 258 -35.00 10.91 -6.49
C LYS A 258 -36.36 10.86 -5.79
N PHE A 259 -36.25 10.86 -4.47
CA PHE A 259 -37.26 10.39 -3.52
C PHE A 259 -37.99 11.52 -2.82
N ILE A 260 -37.63 12.77 -3.13
CA ILE A 260 -38.35 13.99 -2.73
C ILE A 260 -39.31 14.34 -3.86
N LYS A 261 -40.57 14.64 -3.55
CA LYS A 261 -41.55 14.97 -4.57
C LYS A 261 -41.20 16.31 -5.25
N PRO A 262 -41.39 16.47 -6.58
CA PRO A 262 -41.11 17.73 -7.28
C PRO A 262 -41.75 18.96 -6.63
N GLU A 263 -42.96 18.80 -6.09
CA GLU A 263 -43.76 19.87 -5.47
C GLU A 263 -43.17 20.31 -4.13
N GLU A 264 -42.64 19.37 -3.35
CA GLU A 264 -42.03 19.58 -2.02
C GLU A 264 -40.55 20.07 -2.13
N MET A 265 -39.99 20.13 -3.34
CA MET A 265 -38.56 20.37 -3.56
C MET A 265 -38.12 21.77 -3.15
N LYS A 266 -38.95 22.80 -3.41
CA LYS A 266 -38.66 24.20 -3.05
C LYS A 266 -38.61 24.35 -1.53
N GLU A 267 -39.64 23.87 -0.85
CA GLU A 267 -39.73 23.87 0.62
C GLU A 267 -38.58 23.07 1.25
N PHE A 268 -38.22 21.93 0.68
CA PHE A 268 -37.09 21.13 1.15
C PHE A 268 -35.77 21.91 1.07
N ILE A 269 -35.49 22.58 -0.05
CA ILE A 269 -34.27 23.39 -0.22
C ILE A 269 -34.25 24.53 0.80
N ILE A 270 -35.33 25.30 0.91
CA ILE A 270 -35.43 26.44 1.82
C ILE A 270 -35.28 25.99 3.28
N LYS A 271 -36.02 24.96 3.70
CA LYS A 271 -35.99 24.42 5.08
C LYS A 271 -34.58 24.00 5.50
N ASN A 272 -33.84 23.29 4.64
CA ASN A 272 -32.53 22.78 4.98
C ASN A 272 -31.40 23.81 4.78
N LEU A 273 -31.58 24.83 3.94
CA LEU A 273 -30.68 25.99 3.87
C LEU A 273 -30.77 26.85 5.14
N ARG A 274 -31.94 26.92 5.78
CA ARG A 274 -32.11 27.62 7.07
C ARG A 274 -31.54 26.84 8.27
N HIS A 275 -31.20 25.56 8.10
CA HIS A 275 -30.67 24.71 9.17
C HIS A 275 -29.13 24.80 9.24
N ASP A 276 -28.58 25.37 10.32
CA ASP A 276 -27.16 25.72 10.47
C ASP A 276 -26.18 24.59 10.14
N LYS A 277 -26.43 23.37 10.64
CA LYS A 277 -25.57 22.19 10.38
C LYS A 277 -25.58 21.73 8.90
N MET A 278 -26.58 22.14 8.12
CA MET A 278 -26.81 21.70 6.74
C MET A 278 -26.46 22.78 5.70
N ARG A 279 -26.22 24.02 6.12
CA ARG A 279 -25.86 25.16 5.24
C ARG A 279 -24.70 24.83 4.31
N SER A 280 -23.60 24.27 4.85
CA SER A 280 -22.39 23.92 4.09
C SER A 280 -22.58 22.75 3.10
N TRP A 281 -23.72 22.04 3.17
CA TRP A 281 -24.04 20.94 2.28
C TRP A 281 -24.53 21.41 0.89
N PHE A 282 -25.07 22.62 0.75
CA PHE A 282 -25.68 23.11 -0.49
C PHE A 282 -24.74 23.95 -1.38
N SER A 283 -23.61 23.40 -1.82
CA SER A 283 -22.80 24.06 -2.88
C SER A 283 -23.47 23.95 -4.26
N TYR A 284 -23.07 24.78 -5.24
CA TYR A 284 -23.60 24.77 -6.63
C TYR A 284 -23.78 23.35 -7.20
N ASN A 285 -22.74 22.52 -7.06
CA ASN A 285 -22.74 21.16 -7.61
C ASN A 285 -23.69 20.22 -6.87
N LYS A 286 -23.95 20.45 -5.57
CA LYS A 286 -24.83 19.64 -4.74
C LYS A 286 -26.28 20.10 -4.80
N ILE A 287 -26.55 21.38 -5.02
CA ILE A 287 -27.93 21.90 -5.15
C ILE A 287 -28.53 21.67 -6.54
N LYS A 288 -27.70 21.64 -7.59
CA LYS A 288 -28.10 21.44 -8.98
C LYS A 288 -29.07 20.25 -9.22
N PRO A 289 -28.84 19.04 -8.66
CA PRO A 289 -29.77 17.91 -8.83
C PRO A 289 -31.15 18.13 -8.20
N PHE A 290 -31.26 18.94 -7.16
CA PHE A 290 -32.55 19.29 -6.54
C PHE A 290 -33.30 20.31 -7.40
N ILE A 291 -32.61 21.38 -7.86
CA ILE A 291 -33.19 22.39 -8.75
C ILE A 291 -33.71 21.75 -10.05
N GLN A 292 -32.99 20.79 -10.62
CA GLN A 292 -33.41 20.05 -11.81
C GLN A 292 -34.73 19.28 -11.64
N ARG A 293 -35.17 19.03 -10.41
CA ARG A 293 -36.45 18.37 -10.11
C ARG A 293 -37.59 19.31 -9.81
N ILE A 294 -37.34 20.60 -9.62
CA ILE A 294 -38.41 21.60 -9.56
C ILE A 294 -39.14 21.60 -10.92
N PRO A 295 -40.48 21.69 -10.95
CA PRO A 295 -41.27 21.80 -12.18
C PRO A 295 -40.69 22.86 -13.14
N VAL A 296 -40.62 22.54 -14.44
CA VAL A 296 -39.89 23.35 -15.44
C VAL A 296 -40.41 24.78 -15.50
N GLU A 297 -41.72 24.93 -15.32
CA GLU A 297 -42.50 26.16 -15.41
C GLU A 297 -42.07 27.17 -14.34
N SER A 298 -41.73 26.70 -13.13
CA SER A 298 -41.40 27.55 -11.99
C SER A 298 -39.93 27.45 -11.54
N ARG A 299 -39.13 26.64 -12.23
CA ARG A 299 -37.72 26.39 -11.90
C ARG A 299 -36.86 27.64 -12.08
N PHE A 300 -36.99 28.31 -13.23
CA PHE A 300 -36.19 29.49 -13.50
C PHE A 300 -36.63 30.67 -12.62
N GLU A 301 -37.92 30.83 -12.38
CA GLU A 301 -38.45 31.84 -11.46
C GLU A 301 -37.85 31.69 -10.06
N PHE A 302 -37.87 30.47 -9.50
CA PHE A 302 -37.22 30.17 -8.23
C PHE A 302 -35.72 30.48 -8.25
N VAL A 303 -35.00 30.04 -9.30
CA VAL A 303 -33.56 30.31 -9.41
C VAL A 303 -33.27 31.80 -9.53
N LYS A 304 -34.10 32.52 -10.27
CA LYS A 304 -33.97 33.96 -10.49
C LYS A 304 -34.21 34.72 -9.19
N GLU A 305 -35.31 34.47 -8.50
CA GLU A 305 -35.64 35.11 -7.24
C GLU A 305 -34.58 34.86 -6.16
N PHE A 306 -34.11 33.62 -6.03
CA PHE A 306 -33.31 33.17 -4.91
C PHE A 306 -31.78 33.27 -5.14
N PHE A 307 -31.29 33.11 -6.38
CA PHE A 307 -29.84 33.11 -6.68
C PHE A 307 -29.36 34.25 -7.58
N ILE A 308 -30.26 34.91 -8.34
CA ILE A 308 -29.90 35.99 -9.28
C ILE A 308 -30.30 37.35 -8.70
N ASP A 309 -31.58 37.54 -8.39
CA ASP A 309 -32.17 38.79 -7.91
C ASP A 309 -32.00 38.98 -6.39
N LYS A 310 -31.73 37.90 -5.63
CA LYS A 310 -31.51 37.87 -4.17
C LYS A 310 -32.61 38.59 -3.36
N LYS A 311 -33.88 38.32 -3.66
CA LYS A 311 -35.03 39.09 -3.11
C LYS A 311 -35.45 38.74 -1.67
N GLU A 312 -34.89 37.71 -1.06
CA GLU A 312 -35.30 37.24 0.27
C GLU A 312 -34.42 37.86 1.37
N GLU A 313 -34.96 38.84 2.11
CA GLU A 313 -34.23 39.71 3.07
C GLU A 313 -33.69 38.97 4.32
N ASP A 314 -34.17 37.77 4.63
CA ASP A 314 -33.83 36.99 5.84
C ASP A 314 -32.64 36.01 5.68
N LEU A 315 -32.00 35.96 4.51
CA LEU A 315 -30.86 35.06 4.24
C LEU A 315 -29.56 35.84 4.13
N ASP A 316 -28.68 35.63 5.10
CA ASP A 316 -27.32 36.18 5.19
C ASP A 316 -26.58 36.13 3.83
N GLU A 317 -25.97 37.24 3.40
CA GLU A 317 -25.30 37.36 2.09
C GLU A 317 -24.22 36.28 1.89
N ASP A 318 -23.64 35.81 3.01
CA ASP A 318 -22.69 34.72 3.06
C ASP A 318 -23.27 33.38 2.54
N ILE A 319 -24.57 33.09 2.77
CA ILE A 319 -25.24 31.83 2.37
C ILE A 319 -25.33 31.71 0.84
N ILE A 320 -25.66 32.82 0.16
CA ILE A 320 -25.74 32.89 -1.31
C ILE A 320 -24.33 32.78 -1.91
N MET A 321 -23.33 33.34 -1.23
CA MET A 321 -21.93 33.23 -1.61
C MET A 321 -21.41 31.77 -1.53
N TYR A 322 -21.78 30.99 -0.50
CA TYR A 322 -21.43 29.56 -0.38
C TYR A 322 -22.04 28.67 -1.48
N CYS A 323 -23.24 29.00 -1.95
CA CYS A 323 -23.90 28.28 -3.04
C CYS A 323 -23.26 28.56 -4.42
N GLY A 324 -22.56 29.69 -4.57
CA GLY A 324 -21.87 30.10 -5.81
C GLY A 324 -20.39 29.72 -5.91
N GLN A 325 -19.71 29.42 -4.80
CA GLN A 325 -18.25 29.21 -4.76
C GLN A 325 -17.81 27.75 -4.94
N ASN A 326 -16.64 27.56 -5.59
CA ASN A 326 -15.86 26.34 -5.53
C ASN A 326 -14.79 26.54 -4.44
N THR A 327 -14.90 25.82 -3.33
CA THR A 327 -14.27 26.07 -2.01
C THR A 327 -12.73 25.98 -1.93
N ARG A 328 -11.99 26.03 -3.05
CA ARG A 328 -10.51 25.92 -3.05
C ARG A 328 -9.75 27.10 -3.64
N PHE A 329 -10.40 28.07 -4.27
CA PHE A 329 -9.72 29.29 -4.75
C PHE A 329 -10.59 30.50 -4.46
N LYS A 330 -10.12 31.39 -3.58
CA LYS A 330 -10.65 32.75 -3.45
C LYS A 330 -10.17 33.54 -4.67
N ASP A 331 -10.88 33.44 -5.78
CA ASP A 331 -10.75 34.37 -6.89
C ASP A 331 -11.73 35.54 -6.65
N PRO A 332 -11.33 36.82 -6.67
CA PRO A 332 -12.13 37.94 -6.16
C PRO A 332 -13.26 38.40 -7.09
N SER A 333 -13.54 37.70 -8.19
CA SER A 333 -14.62 38.16 -9.09
C SER A 333 -15.99 37.77 -8.52
N SER A 334 -16.85 38.77 -8.38
CA SER A 334 -18.27 38.64 -8.09
C SER A 334 -19.08 37.96 -9.23
N GLN A 335 -18.46 37.24 -10.18
CA GLN A 335 -18.94 37.17 -11.57
C GLN A 335 -19.13 35.76 -12.16
N HIS A 336 -19.79 34.84 -11.45
CA HIS A 336 -20.31 33.60 -12.07
C HIS A 336 -21.84 33.43 -11.95
N MET A 337 -22.58 34.49 -11.60
CA MET A 337 -24.05 34.47 -11.60
C MET A 337 -24.64 33.98 -12.93
N TYR A 338 -23.93 34.25 -14.04
CA TYR A 338 -24.29 33.78 -15.38
C TYR A 338 -24.46 32.26 -15.47
N ARG A 339 -23.87 31.45 -14.57
CA ARG A 339 -24.04 29.97 -14.55
C ARG A 339 -25.45 29.53 -14.18
N TRP A 340 -26.20 30.34 -13.42
CA TRP A 340 -27.59 30.07 -13.06
C TRP A 340 -28.53 30.20 -14.26
N TYR A 341 -28.13 30.94 -15.30
CA TYR A 341 -28.88 31.03 -16.55
C TYR A 341 -28.99 29.69 -17.29
N THR A 342 -28.23 28.65 -16.93
CA THR A 342 -28.41 27.30 -17.48
C THR A 342 -29.83 26.75 -17.28
N TYR A 343 -30.60 27.31 -16.34
CA TYR A 343 -31.99 26.96 -16.07
C TYR A 343 -33.00 27.86 -16.78
N ALA A 344 -32.55 28.98 -17.35
CA ALA A 344 -33.40 29.95 -18.03
C ALA A 344 -33.90 29.45 -19.40
N PRO A 345 -35.04 29.96 -19.89
CA PRO A 345 -35.39 29.88 -21.30
C PRO A 345 -34.30 30.49 -22.18
N PHE A 346 -34.10 29.95 -23.38
CA PHE A 346 -33.06 30.42 -24.30
C PHE A 346 -33.19 31.91 -24.62
N SER A 347 -34.40 32.40 -24.90
CA SER A 347 -34.65 33.82 -25.21
C SER A 347 -34.16 34.76 -24.10
N THR A 348 -34.42 34.41 -22.84
CA THR A 348 -33.97 35.16 -21.66
C THR A 348 -32.46 35.07 -21.49
N ALA A 349 -31.89 33.86 -21.51
CA ALA A 349 -30.46 33.66 -21.37
C ALA A 349 -29.67 34.37 -22.47
N PHE A 350 -30.13 34.25 -23.72
CA PHE A 350 -29.46 34.86 -24.86
C PHE A 350 -29.48 36.39 -24.77
N ALA A 351 -30.60 37.00 -24.39
CA ALA A 351 -30.71 38.44 -24.24
C ALA A 351 -29.76 39.00 -23.14
N ASP A 352 -29.70 38.34 -21.98
CA ASP A 352 -28.94 38.82 -20.83
C ASP A 352 -27.43 38.50 -20.96
N LEU A 353 -27.09 37.26 -21.33
CA LEU A 353 -25.70 36.86 -21.51
C LEU A 353 -25.05 37.62 -22.68
N LYS A 354 -25.80 38.00 -23.72
CA LYS A 354 -25.28 38.87 -24.80
C LYS A 354 -24.83 40.24 -24.28
N LYS A 355 -25.51 40.82 -23.30
CA LYS A 355 -25.10 42.08 -22.67
C LYS A 355 -23.80 41.88 -21.88
N LEU A 356 -23.71 40.79 -21.12
CA LEU A 356 -22.52 40.45 -20.32
C LEU A 356 -21.29 40.15 -21.21
N ILE A 357 -21.47 39.39 -22.29
CA ILE A 357 -20.39 39.06 -23.25
C ILE A 357 -19.83 40.34 -23.91
N ARG A 358 -20.67 41.33 -24.21
CA ARG A 358 -20.24 42.61 -24.80
C ARG A 358 -19.38 43.44 -23.85
N SER A 359 -19.65 43.37 -22.54
CA SER A 359 -18.88 44.08 -21.51
C SER A 359 -17.67 43.30 -20.99
N GLU A 360 -17.61 41.98 -21.23
CA GLU A 360 -16.57 41.10 -20.72
C GLU A 360 -15.30 41.18 -21.58
N SER A 361 -14.18 41.57 -20.96
CA SER A 361 -12.88 41.71 -21.64
C SER A 361 -12.11 40.40 -21.73
N ASN A 362 -12.37 39.44 -20.85
CA ASN A 362 -11.68 38.15 -20.79
C ASN A 362 -12.29 37.12 -21.77
N PRO A 363 -11.54 36.65 -22.80
CA PRO A 363 -12.02 35.66 -23.76
C PRO A 363 -12.43 34.31 -23.13
N THR A 364 -11.83 33.95 -22.00
CA THR A 364 -12.14 32.70 -21.27
C THR A 364 -13.53 32.77 -20.63
N GLU A 365 -13.87 33.91 -20.01
CA GLU A 365 -15.19 34.14 -19.42
C GLU A 365 -16.27 34.21 -20.50
N ARG A 366 -16.00 34.92 -21.61
CA ARG A 366 -16.90 34.91 -22.79
C ARG A 366 -17.16 33.49 -23.30
N THR A 367 -16.11 32.67 -23.46
CA THR A 367 -16.24 31.27 -23.89
C THR A 367 -17.08 30.44 -22.93
N THR A 368 -16.96 30.69 -21.62
CA THR A 368 -17.76 30.01 -20.59
C THR A 368 -19.23 30.42 -20.66
N MET A 369 -19.53 31.71 -20.87
CA MET A 369 -20.90 32.20 -21.09
C MET A 369 -21.53 31.59 -22.36
N TYR A 370 -20.75 31.43 -23.44
CA TYR A 370 -21.18 30.69 -24.63
C TYR A 370 -21.50 29.22 -24.32
N GLY A 371 -20.73 28.56 -23.46
CA GLY A 371 -21.05 27.21 -22.96
C GLY A 371 -22.39 27.15 -22.22
N VAL A 372 -22.74 28.19 -21.45
CA VAL A 372 -24.06 28.31 -20.81
C VAL A 372 -25.16 28.50 -21.85
N MET A 373 -24.98 29.39 -22.84
CA MET A 373 -25.93 29.58 -23.94
C MET A 373 -26.20 28.27 -24.71
N LEU A 374 -25.15 27.50 -25.04
CA LEU A 374 -25.27 26.20 -25.70
C LEU A 374 -26.04 25.19 -24.84
N THR A 375 -25.89 25.27 -23.51
CA THR A 375 -26.67 24.43 -22.58
C THR A 375 -28.15 24.85 -22.57
N CYS A 376 -28.45 26.15 -22.60
CA CYS A 376 -29.82 26.67 -22.67
C CYS A 376 -30.51 26.37 -24.00
N ALA A 377 -29.74 26.26 -25.09
CA ALA A 377 -30.26 25.87 -26.39
C ALA A 377 -30.81 24.43 -26.41
N ARG A 378 -30.47 23.55 -25.44
CA ARG A 378 -31.08 22.21 -25.22
C ARG A 378 -31.24 21.33 -26.49
N LYS A 379 -30.28 21.39 -27.42
CA LYS A 379 -30.30 20.70 -28.73
C LYS A 379 -31.34 21.22 -29.73
N ASP A 380 -32.02 22.33 -29.42
CA ASP A 380 -32.82 23.05 -30.40
C ASP A 380 -31.87 23.66 -31.45
N MET A 381 -32.03 23.22 -32.69
CA MET A 381 -31.13 23.60 -33.77
C MET A 381 -31.25 25.08 -34.15
N GLN A 382 -32.42 25.70 -34.01
CA GLN A 382 -32.61 27.13 -34.27
C GLN A 382 -31.88 27.99 -33.22
N ASN A 383 -31.89 27.55 -31.96
CA ASN A 383 -31.15 28.21 -30.89
C ASN A 383 -29.63 28.00 -31.04
N ILE A 384 -29.19 26.79 -31.40
CA ILE A 384 -27.76 26.50 -31.69
C ILE A 384 -27.28 27.34 -32.87
N HIS A 385 -28.05 27.38 -33.95
CA HIS A 385 -27.82 28.24 -35.11
C HIS A 385 -27.63 29.70 -34.69
N THR A 386 -28.53 30.21 -33.85
CA THR A 386 -28.46 31.59 -33.33
C THR A 386 -27.16 31.84 -32.55
N VAL A 387 -26.72 30.89 -31.72
CA VAL A 387 -25.45 31.01 -30.96
C VAL A 387 -24.23 30.97 -31.89
N LEU A 388 -24.20 30.05 -32.85
CA LEU A 388 -23.11 29.93 -33.83
C LEU A 388 -23.00 31.17 -34.71
N LYS A 389 -24.13 31.66 -35.23
CA LYS A 389 -24.22 32.89 -36.00
C LYS A 389 -23.70 34.08 -35.20
N TYR A 390 -24.15 34.22 -33.96
CA TYR A 390 -23.71 35.32 -33.10
C TYR A 390 -22.20 35.27 -32.80
N TYR A 391 -21.65 34.08 -32.53
CA TYR A 391 -20.20 33.91 -32.32
C TYR A 391 -19.42 34.26 -33.59
N ARG A 392 -19.86 33.78 -34.77
CA ARG A 392 -19.23 34.11 -36.05
C ARG A 392 -19.22 35.61 -36.32
N GLU A 393 -20.34 36.29 -36.15
CA GLU A 393 -20.46 37.72 -36.47
C GLU A 393 -19.61 38.62 -35.55
N ASN A 394 -19.37 38.20 -34.30
CA ASN A 394 -18.79 39.08 -33.28
C ASN A 394 -17.39 38.62 -32.79
N HIS A 395 -17.05 37.34 -32.96
CA HIS A 395 -15.88 36.71 -32.33
C HIS A 395 -15.07 35.76 -33.25
N ILE A 396 -15.27 35.83 -34.58
CA ILE A 396 -14.48 35.04 -35.56
C ILE A 396 -12.97 35.35 -35.53
N ASN A 397 -12.62 36.56 -35.09
CA ASN A 397 -11.25 37.07 -35.00
C ASN A 397 -10.56 36.74 -33.66
N GLU A 398 -11.20 35.99 -32.77
CA GLU A 398 -10.56 35.54 -31.52
C GLU A 398 -9.31 34.68 -31.81
N PRO A 399 -8.28 34.70 -30.94
CA PRO A 399 -7.12 33.83 -31.08
C PRO A 399 -7.49 32.35 -31.18
N PHE A 400 -6.68 31.56 -31.91
CA PHE A 400 -6.91 30.13 -32.16
C PHE A 400 -7.30 29.34 -30.90
N LYS A 401 -6.62 29.59 -29.77
CA LYS A 401 -6.87 28.94 -28.47
C LYS A 401 -8.34 29.02 -28.02
N PHE A 402 -8.99 30.17 -28.20
CA PHE A 402 -10.37 30.37 -27.74
C PHE A 402 -11.38 29.87 -28.78
N LYS A 403 -11.06 30.02 -30.08
CA LYS A 403 -11.86 29.44 -31.16
C LYS A 403 -11.95 27.92 -31.05
N ILE A 404 -10.82 27.23 -30.84
CA ILE A 404 -10.81 25.77 -30.71
C ILE A 404 -11.50 25.31 -29.42
N GLN A 405 -11.46 26.09 -28.33
CA GLN A 405 -12.23 25.81 -27.11
C GLN A 405 -13.73 25.88 -27.36
N PHE A 406 -14.22 26.97 -27.98
CA PHE A 406 -15.63 27.12 -28.34
C PHE A 406 -16.09 26.03 -29.32
N VAL A 407 -15.31 25.75 -30.38
CA VAL A 407 -15.64 24.71 -31.36
C VAL A 407 -15.70 23.33 -30.72
N ASN A 408 -14.76 22.98 -29.84
CA ASN A 408 -14.83 21.72 -29.10
C ASN A 408 -16.06 21.66 -28.16
N LEU A 409 -16.47 22.79 -27.56
CA LEU A 409 -17.72 22.86 -26.81
C LEU A 409 -18.90 22.54 -27.74
N VAL A 410 -19.02 23.20 -28.89
CA VAL A 410 -20.08 22.92 -29.87
C VAL A 410 -20.10 21.44 -30.25
N ILE A 411 -18.98 20.87 -30.70
CA ILE A 411 -18.87 19.45 -31.09
C ILE A 411 -19.26 18.50 -29.95
N SER A 412 -18.96 18.86 -28.69
CA SER A 412 -19.30 18.02 -27.53
C SER A 412 -20.77 18.11 -27.11
N TYR A 413 -21.41 19.27 -27.28
CA TYR A 413 -22.80 19.53 -26.88
C TYR A 413 -23.81 19.19 -27.99
N THR A 414 -23.38 19.16 -29.25
CA THR A 414 -24.26 18.96 -30.40
C THR A 414 -23.91 17.69 -31.18
N ASN A 415 -24.81 17.29 -32.08
CA ASN A 415 -24.56 16.30 -33.11
C ASN A 415 -24.33 17.07 -34.41
N THR A 416 -23.09 17.43 -34.69
CA THR A 416 -22.73 18.29 -35.83
C THR A 416 -23.15 17.71 -37.18
N HIS A 417 -23.20 16.39 -37.31
CA HIS A 417 -23.72 15.68 -38.49
C HIS A 417 -25.23 15.83 -38.72
N ASN A 418 -25.97 16.46 -37.81
CA ASN A 418 -27.40 16.77 -38.01
C ASN A 418 -27.63 18.25 -38.33
N PHE A 419 -26.56 19.04 -38.55
CA PHE A 419 -26.70 20.45 -38.89
C PHE A 419 -27.25 20.59 -40.30
N ASP A 420 -28.15 21.56 -40.51
CA ASP A 420 -28.52 21.97 -41.87
C ASP A 420 -27.37 22.74 -42.54
N ASN A 421 -27.49 22.96 -43.84
CA ASN A 421 -26.42 23.59 -44.64
C ASN A 421 -26.03 24.97 -44.11
N GLU A 422 -26.98 25.75 -43.59
CA GLU A 422 -26.69 27.10 -43.07
C GLU A 422 -25.93 27.04 -41.73
N THR A 423 -26.39 26.19 -40.81
CA THR A 423 -25.76 26.01 -39.49
C THR A 423 -24.38 25.35 -39.62
N TRP A 424 -24.25 24.37 -40.52
CA TRP A 424 -22.95 23.80 -40.87
C TRP A 424 -22.04 24.85 -41.49
N GLY A 425 -22.56 25.72 -42.36
CA GLY A 425 -21.82 26.84 -42.95
C GLY A 425 -21.14 27.71 -41.89
N TYR A 426 -21.84 28.08 -40.81
CA TYR A 426 -21.24 28.87 -39.72
C TYR A 426 -20.14 28.11 -38.96
N LEU A 427 -20.32 26.82 -38.70
CA LEU A 427 -19.27 26.00 -38.07
C LEU A 427 -18.07 25.79 -39.03
N ASN A 428 -18.34 25.64 -40.31
CA ASN A 428 -17.33 25.46 -41.35
C ASN A 428 -16.50 26.73 -41.58
N ASP A 429 -17.11 27.91 -41.46
CA ASP A 429 -16.39 29.18 -41.46
C ASP A 429 -15.42 29.29 -40.27
N LEU A 430 -15.81 28.78 -39.10
CA LEU A 430 -14.92 28.69 -37.94
C LEU A 430 -13.74 27.76 -38.24
N PHE A 431 -13.97 26.58 -38.85
CA PHE A 431 -12.91 25.68 -39.29
C PHE A 431 -11.94 26.36 -40.28
N SER A 432 -12.48 27.09 -41.26
CA SER A 432 -11.68 27.87 -42.22
C SER A 432 -10.84 28.94 -41.52
N SER A 433 -11.42 29.70 -40.57
CA SER A 433 -10.70 30.72 -39.80
C SER A 433 -9.61 30.16 -38.88
N MET A 434 -9.62 28.85 -38.62
CA MET A 434 -8.63 28.14 -37.80
C MET A 434 -7.55 27.45 -38.64
N ASP A 435 -7.58 27.61 -39.96
CA ASP A 435 -6.67 26.97 -40.91
C ASP A 435 -6.76 25.43 -40.89
N VAL A 436 -7.97 24.87 -40.69
CA VAL A 436 -8.18 23.41 -40.68
C VAL A 436 -7.90 22.81 -42.08
N TYR A 437 -8.29 23.53 -43.14
CA TYR A 437 -8.17 23.14 -44.55
C TYR A 437 -6.81 23.45 -45.20
N SER A 438 -5.80 23.92 -44.45
CA SER A 438 -4.44 24.17 -44.96
C SER A 438 -3.43 23.15 -44.41
N GLU A 439 -2.18 23.12 -44.84
CA GLU A 439 -1.13 22.19 -44.33
C GLU A 439 -0.56 22.57 -42.94
N SER A 440 -1.39 23.16 -42.06
CA SER A 440 -0.95 23.59 -40.72
C SER A 440 -0.71 22.44 -39.72
N ASP A 441 0.30 22.59 -38.85
CA ASP A 441 0.63 21.68 -37.72
C ASP A 441 -0.32 21.83 -36.50
N LYS A 442 -1.40 22.61 -36.62
CA LYS A 442 -2.34 22.85 -35.52
C LYS A 442 -3.10 21.55 -35.17
N LEU A 443 -3.22 21.23 -33.88
CA LEU A 443 -3.95 20.04 -33.40
C LEU A 443 -5.47 20.21 -33.52
N VAL A 444 -6.04 19.80 -34.66
CA VAL A 444 -7.48 20.00 -35.01
C VAL A 444 -8.26 18.70 -35.25
N GLN A 445 -7.84 17.57 -34.66
CA GLN A 445 -8.43 16.25 -34.95
C GLN A 445 -9.93 16.15 -34.66
N ASN A 446 -10.46 16.82 -33.63
CA ASN A 446 -11.91 16.86 -33.40
C ASN A 446 -12.67 17.54 -34.54
N CYS A 447 -12.06 18.56 -35.16
CA CYS A 447 -12.63 19.25 -36.32
C CYS A 447 -12.61 18.32 -37.55
N VAL A 448 -11.45 17.72 -37.84
CA VAL A 448 -11.28 16.73 -38.93
C VAL A 448 -12.31 15.60 -38.81
N ARG A 449 -12.49 15.06 -37.59
CA ARG A 449 -13.47 14.01 -37.32
C ARG A 449 -14.91 14.47 -37.53
N SER A 450 -15.24 15.70 -37.11
CA SER A 450 -16.56 16.28 -37.34
C SER A 450 -16.84 16.51 -38.83
N ILE A 451 -15.84 16.93 -39.61
CA ILE A 451 -15.95 17.13 -41.07
C ILE A 451 -16.17 15.79 -41.78
N ILE A 452 -15.37 14.78 -41.47
CA ILE A 452 -15.55 13.42 -42.05
C ILE A 452 -16.93 12.89 -41.69
N LEU A 453 -17.35 13.00 -40.43
CA LEU A 453 -18.65 12.52 -40.01
C LEU A 453 -19.80 13.22 -40.74
N TYR A 454 -19.78 14.56 -40.82
CA TYR A 454 -20.81 15.34 -41.53
C TYR A 454 -20.85 15.00 -43.02
N ASN A 455 -19.70 15.01 -43.71
CA ASN A 455 -19.67 14.80 -45.15
C ASN A 455 -20.11 13.38 -45.51
N VAL A 456 -19.71 12.36 -44.72
CA VAL A 456 -20.11 10.97 -44.95
C VAL A 456 -21.62 10.76 -44.73
N THR A 457 -22.22 11.40 -43.72
CA THR A 457 -23.65 11.25 -43.47
C THR A 457 -24.52 11.95 -44.51
N HIS A 458 -24.04 13.06 -45.07
CA HIS A 458 -24.72 13.88 -46.09
C HIS A 458 -24.35 13.55 -47.54
N ASP A 459 -23.57 12.48 -47.77
CA ASP A 459 -23.10 12.09 -49.10
C ASP A 459 -22.31 13.21 -49.83
N GLU A 460 -21.61 14.05 -49.07
CA GLU A 460 -20.72 15.09 -49.58
C GLU A 460 -19.28 14.57 -49.76
N ARG A 461 -18.55 15.17 -50.71
CA ARG A 461 -17.14 14.82 -50.93
C ARG A 461 -16.29 15.25 -49.73
N ILE A 462 -15.44 14.36 -49.23
CA ILE A 462 -14.43 14.70 -48.22
C ILE A 462 -13.25 15.39 -48.93
N PRO A 463 -12.83 16.58 -48.50
CA PRO A 463 -11.67 17.26 -49.10
C PRO A 463 -10.37 16.48 -48.89
N ASP A 464 -9.54 16.39 -49.94
CA ASP A 464 -8.29 15.61 -49.92
C ASP A 464 -7.34 16.03 -48.76
N ILE A 465 -7.31 17.31 -48.40
CA ILE A 465 -6.51 17.82 -47.27
C ILE A 465 -7.00 17.28 -45.92
N ILE A 466 -8.31 17.11 -45.75
CA ILE A 466 -8.93 16.57 -44.53
C ILE A 466 -8.65 15.07 -44.45
N GLU A 467 -8.80 14.35 -45.56
CA GLU A 467 -8.52 12.92 -45.62
C GLU A 467 -7.02 12.61 -45.37
N LYS A 468 -6.10 13.48 -45.83
CA LYS A 468 -4.66 13.40 -45.50
C LYS A 468 -4.35 13.67 -44.02
N LYS A 469 -5.06 14.60 -43.39
CA LYS A 469 -4.89 14.94 -41.97
C LYS A 469 -5.57 13.96 -41.01
N PHE A 470 -6.37 13.03 -41.52
CA PHE A 470 -7.14 12.11 -40.71
C PHE A 470 -6.23 11.12 -39.99
N LEU A 471 -6.15 11.24 -38.66
CA LEU A 471 -5.60 10.18 -37.83
C LEU A 471 -6.71 9.17 -37.55
N PHE A 472 -6.52 7.95 -38.07
CA PHE A 472 -7.52 6.90 -38.06
C PHE A 472 -8.13 6.70 -36.66
N ASP A 473 -9.46 6.70 -36.60
CA ASP A 473 -10.27 6.46 -35.42
C ASP A 473 -11.44 5.58 -35.84
N THR A 474 -11.84 4.62 -35.00
CA THR A 474 -12.96 3.72 -35.31
C THR A 474 -14.33 4.39 -35.11
N TYR A 475 -14.40 5.61 -34.56
CA TYR A 475 -15.63 6.31 -34.21
C TYR A 475 -16.54 5.56 -33.23
N LYS A 476 -15.98 4.63 -32.44
CA LYS A 476 -16.71 3.82 -31.45
C LYS A 476 -17.64 4.64 -30.54
N THR A 477 -17.21 5.84 -30.12
CA THR A 477 -17.99 6.72 -29.25
C THR A 477 -19.20 7.36 -29.94
N HIS A 478 -19.17 7.50 -31.27
CA HIS A 478 -20.22 8.13 -32.07
C HIS A 478 -21.31 7.16 -32.50
N GLN A 479 -21.06 5.85 -32.48
CA GLN A 479 -22.05 4.83 -32.87
C GLN A 479 -23.41 5.01 -32.20
N LYS A 480 -23.46 5.40 -30.92
CA LYS A 480 -24.74 5.59 -30.19
C LYS A 480 -25.55 6.80 -30.65
N LYS A 481 -24.95 7.72 -31.39
CA LYS A 481 -25.56 8.98 -31.85
C LYS A 481 -26.09 8.91 -33.28
N LEU A 482 -25.69 7.87 -34.04
CA LEU A 482 -26.00 7.68 -35.45
C LEU A 482 -27.18 6.70 -35.62
N THR A 483 -27.97 6.91 -36.66
CA THR A 483 -28.96 5.95 -37.17
C THR A 483 -28.27 4.73 -37.77
N GLU A 484 -29.01 3.62 -37.98
CA GLU A 484 -28.43 2.41 -38.60
C GLU A 484 -27.92 2.66 -40.03
N ALA A 485 -28.59 3.53 -40.79
CA ALA A 485 -28.15 3.92 -42.13
C ALA A 485 -26.82 4.70 -42.08
N GLU A 486 -26.70 5.69 -41.19
CA GLU A 486 -25.48 6.48 -41.02
C GLU A 486 -24.32 5.64 -40.46
N LYS A 487 -24.63 4.71 -39.55
CA LYS A 487 -23.65 3.72 -39.05
C LYS A 487 -23.04 2.92 -40.19
N GLU A 488 -23.87 2.39 -41.08
CA GLU A 488 -23.38 1.58 -42.20
C GLU A 488 -22.59 2.46 -43.18
N LYS A 489 -23.05 3.68 -43.51
CA LYS A 489 -22.27 4.64 -44.33
C LYS A 489 -20.90 4.93 -43.75
N LEU A 490 -20.82 5.24 -42.45
CA LEU A 490 -19.56 5.54 -41.77
C LEU A 490 -18.63 4.32 -41.71
N PHE A 491 -19.17 3.14 -41.38
CA PHE A 491 -18.41 1.90 -41.39
C PHE A 491 -17.83 1.61 -42.78
N LEU A 492 -18.64 1.70 -43.83
CA LEU A 492 -18.22 1.49 -45.22
C LEU A 492 -17.14 2.49 -45.64
N TYR A 493 -17.28 3.78 -45.27
CA TYR A 493 -16.24 4.78 -45.53
C TYR A 493 -14.91 4.40 -44.84
N LEU A 494 -14.92 4.10 -43.54
CA LEU A 494 -13.71 3.76 -42.79
C LEU A 494 -13.06 2.47 -43.28
N HIS A 495 -13.89 1.47 -43.61
CA HIS A 495 -13.44 0.22 -44.21
C HIS A 495 -12.77 0.48 -45.57
N ASN A 496 -13.41 1.25 -46.45
CA ASN A 496 -12.87 1.56 -47.77
C ASN A 496 -11.62 2.44 -47.71
N TYR A 497 -11.55 3.37 -46.75
CA TYR A 497 -10.35 4.17 -46.48
C TYR A 497 -9.17 3.27 -46.13
N LEU A 498 -9.33 2.35 -45.17
CA LEU A 498 -8.29 1.40 -44.81
C LEU A 498 -7.98 0.43 -45.94
N GLN A 499 -8.99 -0.09 -46.64
CA GLN A 499 -8.82 -1.03 -47.75
C GLN A 499 -8.03 -0.39 -48.89
N SER A 500 -8.34 0.86 -49.27
CA SER A 500 -7.59 1.60 -50.30
C SER A 500 -6.12 1.77 -49.91
N ASN A 501 -5.85 2.06 -48.63
CA ASN A 501 -4.48 2.18 -48.12
C ASN A 501 -3.75 0.83 -48.13
N ILE A 502 -4.44 -0.26 -47.79
CA ILE A 502 -3.91 -1.63 -47.87
C ILE A 502 -3.60 -1.99 -49.34
N ASP A 503 -4.50 -1.71 -50.28
CA ASP A 503 -4.33 -2.07 -51.69
C ASP A 503 -3.21 -1.28 -52.37
N LYS A 504 -3.03 0.00 -52.00
CA LYS A 504 -1.92 0.84 -52.48
C LYS A 504 -0.57 0.42 -51.89
N CYS A 505 -0.56 -0.22 -50.72
CA CYS A 505 0.65 -0.57 -50.00
C CYS A 505 1.31 -1.84 -50.59
N LYS A 506 2.35 -1.64 -51.42
CA LYS A 506 3.15 -2.72 -52.01
C LYS A 506 4.36 -3.06 -51.12
N ILE A 507 4.33 -4.23 -50.50
CA ILE A 507 5.37 -4.67 -49.57
C ILE A 507 6.68 -4.97 -50.32
N LYS A 508 7.64 -4.04 -50.25
CA LYS A 508 8.97 -4.17 -50.88
C LYS A 508 10.11 -4.34 -49.88
N ASN A 509 9.87 -3.96 -48.62
CA ASN A 509 10.88 -4.00 -47.56
C ASN A 509 10.20 -4.12 -46.18
N LYS A 510 11.02 -4.28 -45.14
CA LYS A 510 10.57 -4.44 -43.75
C LYS A 510 9.75 -3.26 -43.21
N ARG A 511 10.10 -2.02 -43.58
CA ARG A 511 9.38 -0.82 -43.13
C ARG A 511 7.94 -0.84 -43.67
N VAL A 512 7.77 -1.10 -44.95
CA VAL A 512 6.45 -1.18 -45.59
C VAL A 512 5.64 -2.36 -45.03
N LEU A 513 6.31 -3.46 -44.65
CA LEU A 513 5.65 -4.56 -43.94
C LEU A 513 5.06 -4.10 -42.59
N ARG A 514 5.80 -3.31 -41.80
CA ARG A 514 5.28 -2.76 -40.53
C ARG A 514 4.08 -1.84 -40.74
N GLU A 515 4.16 -0.96 -41.74
CA GLU A 515 3.06 -0.07 -42.12
C GLU A 515 1.81 -0.89 -42.52
N MET A 516 1.99 -1.99 -43.27
CA MET A 516 0.90 -2.91 -43.60
C MET A 516 0.31 -3.62 -42.35
N VAL A 517 1.16 -4.05 -41.41
CA VAL A 517 0.70 -4.68 -40.15
C VAL A 517 -0.12 -3.69 -39.31
N GLU A 518 0.29 -2.42 -39.27
CA GLU A 518 -0.46 -1.36 -38.60
C GLU A 518 -1.82 -1.11 -39.25
N LEU A 519 -1.87 -1.03 -40.59
CA LEU A 519 -3.13 -0.90 -41.34
C LEU A 519 -4.08 -2.07 -41.08
N LEU A 520 -3.59 -3.30 -41.09
CA LEU A 520 -4.39 -4.49 -40.77
C LEU A 520 -4.84 -4.50 -39.31
N THR A 521 -4.00 -4.03 -38.39
CA THR A 521 -4.38 -3.89 -36.98
C THR A 521 -5.53 -2.89 -36.82
N ASN A 522 -5.46 -1.74 -37.50
CA ASN A 522 -6.54 -0.76 -37.54
C ASN A 522 -7.83 -1.34 -38.14
N MET A 523 -7.72 -2.16 -39.20
CA MET A 523 -8.85 -2.86 -39.79
C MET A 523 -9.48 -3.86 -38.81
N LEU A 524 -8.68 -4.66 -38.11
CA LEU A 524 -9.16 -5.61 -37.10
C LEU A 524 -9.82 -4.90 -35.91
N ASN A 525 -9.27 -3.75 -35.49
CA ASN A 525 -9.87 -2.90 -34.46
C ASN A 525 -11.21 -2.32 -34.91
N LEU A 526 -11.31 -1.86 -36.16
CA LEU A 526 -12.58 -1.39 -36.75
C LEU A 526 -13.63 -2.49 -36.72
N LEU A 527 -13.33 -3.69 -37.22
CA LEU A 527 -14.27 -4.81 -37.19
C LEU A 527 -14.70 -5.15 -35.77
N SER A 528 -13.76 -5.18 -34.82
CA SER A 528 -14.06 -5.47 -33.41
C SER A 528 -14.94 -4.40 -32.77
N ASP A 529 -14.66 -3.12 -32.99
CA ASP A 529 -15.41 -2.00 -32.40
C ASP A 529 -16.81 -1.87 -32.99
N TRP A 530 -17.02 -2.34 -34.23
CA TRP A 530 -18.31 -2.35 -34.92
C TRP A 530 -19.03 -3.70 -34.87
N ASN A 531 -18.54 -4.64 -34.06
CA ASN A 531 -19.10 -5.99 -33.89
C ASN A 531 -19.27 -6.78 -35.20
N LYS A 532 -18.40 -6.53 -36.19
CA LYS A 532 -18.34 -7.30 -37.44
C LYS A 532 -17.44 -8.53 -37.22
N GLU A 533 -17.77 -9.65 -37.84
CA GLU A 533 -17.01 -10.89 -37.63
C GLU A 533 -15.98 -11.13 -38.74
N LEU A 534 -14.74 -11.45 -38.37
CA LEU A 534 -13.61 -11.54 -39.32
C LEU A 534 -13.82 -12.55 -40.45
N HIS A 535 -14.63 -13.60 -40.25
CA HIS A 535 -14.92 -14.60 -41.28
C HIS A 535 -15.77 -14.04 -42.44
N GLU A 536 -16.49 -12.93 -42.22
CA GLU A 536 -17.25 -12.22 -43.26
C GLU A 536 -16.32 -11.40 -44.19
N PHE A 537 -15.05 -11.24 -43.82
CA PHE A 537 -14.05 -10.45 -44.55
C PHE A 537 -12.85 -11.32 -44.96
N PRO A 538 -13.05 -12.31 -45.87
CA PRO A 538 -12.00 -13.25 -46.25
C PRO A 538 -10.78 -12.59 -46.89
N MET A 539 -10.95 -11.42 -47.52
CA MET A 539 -9.84 -10.65 -48.11
C MET A 539 -8.80 -10.25 -47.05
N ILE A 540 -9.23 -9.90 -45.84
CA ILE A 540 -8.33 -9.55 -44.72
C ILE A 540 -7.56 -10.80 -44.28
N LEU A 541 -8.24 -11.94 -44.14
CA LEU A 541 -7.60 -13.21 -43.80
C LEU A 541 -6.56 -13.62 -44.86
N ASN A 542 -6.92 -13.51 -46.14
CA ASN A 542 -6.00 -13.78 -47.24
C ASN A 542 -4.80 -12.84 -47.22
N LYS A 543 -5.00 -11.56 -46.89
CA LYS A 543 -3.90 -10.60 -46.78
C LYS A 543 -2.97 -10.90 -45.61
N ILE A 544 -3.51 -11.32 -44.47
CA ILE A 544 -2.72 -11.81 -43.33
C ILE A 544 -1.87 -13.02 -43.76
N LYS A 545 -2.47 -13.99 -44.49
CA LYS A 545 -1.74 -15.17 -45.01
C LYS A 545 -0.65 -14.80 -46.01
N GLU A 546 -0.93 -13.86 -46.91
CA GLU A 546 0.05 -13.31 -47.85
C GLU A 546 1.24 -12.69 -47.11
N ILE A 547 0.98 -11.89 -46.08
CA ILE A 547 2.02 -11.25 -45.26
C ILE A 547 2.86 -12.28 -44.50
N ILE A 548 2.24 -13.32 -43.94
CA ILE A 548 2.96 -14.43 -43.30
C ILE A 548 3.93 -15.05 -44.32
N GLN A 549 3.47 -15.33 -45.54
CA GLN A 549 4.29 -15.92 -46.59
C GLN A 549 5.41 -14.99 -47.04
N ILE A 550 5.15 -13.69 -47.19
CA ILE A 550 6.15 -12.69 -47.56
C ILE A 550 7.23 -12.58 -46.47
N ASN A 551 6.82 -12.46 -45.20
CA ASN A 551 7.74 -12.36 -44.07
C ASN A 551 8.63 -13.61 -43.97
N LYS A 552 8.06 -14.80 -44.21
CA LYS A 552 8.76 -16.09 -44.22
C LYS A 552 9.73 -16.22 -45.40
N THR A 553 9.26 -15.99 -46.63
CA THR A 553 10.04 -16.15 -47.87
C THR A 553 11.25 -15.23 -47.89
N ASN A 554 11.08 -13.99 -47.41
CA ASN A 554 12.16 -13.00 -47.35
C ASN A 554 12.99 -13.07 -46.06
N LYS A 555 12.66 -13.96 -45.11
CA LYS A 555 13.33 -14.11 -43.80
C LYS A 555 13.41 -12.78 -43.02
N TRP A 556 12.34 -11.99 -43.04
CA TRP A 556 12.35 -10.62 -42.53
C TRP A 556 12.26 -10.52 -41.00
N ASN A 557 11.90 -11.59 -40.29
CA ASN A 557 11.83 -11.67 -38.83
C ASN A 557 11.03 -10.52 -38.18
N GLU A 558 10.07 -9.94 -38.90
CA GLU A 558 9.20 -8.89 -38.36
C GLU A 558 8.10 -9.51 -37.49
N ASP A 559 7.78 -8.88 -36.36
CA ASP A 559 6.73 -9.33 -35.45
C ASP A 559 5.35 -9.02 -36.02
N ILE A 560 4.59 -10.06 -36.32
CA ILE A 560 3.22 -10.00 -36.84
C ILE A 560 2.19 -10.57 -35.85
N SER A 561 2.60 -10.81 -34.60
CA SER A 561 1.77 -11.48 -33.59
C SER A 561 0.55 -10.67 -33.15
N VAL A 562 0.58 -9.35 -33.30
CA VAL A 562 -0.56 -8.44 -33.08
C VAL A 562 -1.79 -8.87 -33.87
N LEU A 563 -1.60 -9.35 -35.11
CA LEU A 563 -2.70 -9.78 -35.98
C LEU A 563 -3.43 -11.02 -35.42
N TYR A 564 -2.69 -11.94 -34.81
CA TYR A 564 -3.25 -13.14 -34.17
C TYR A 564 -3.90 -12.84 -32.81
N ASN A 565 -3.40 -11.81 -32.12
CA ASN A 565 -3.82 -11.47 -30.76
C ASN A 565 -4.95 -10.43 -30.67
N ALA A 566 -5.41 -9.89 -31.80
CA ALA A 566 -6.44 -8.85 -31.86
C ALA A 566 -7.76 -9.21 -31.13
N LYS A 567 -8.30 -10.42 -31.35
CA LYS A 567 -9.51 -10.91 -30.66
C LYS A 567 -9.44 -12.42 -30.41
N LYS A 568 -9.69 -12.85 -29.17
CA LYS A 568 -9.59 -14.28 -28.78
C LYS A 568 -10.47 -15.21 -29.61
N SER A 569 -11.67 -14.77 -30.00
CA SER A 569 -12.62 -15.57 -30.79
C SER A 569 -12.15 -15.82 -32.23
N TRP A 570 -11.24 -15.00 -32.75
CA TRP A 570 -10.73 -15.11 -34.13
C TRP A 570 -9.52 -16.03 -34.25
N LYS A 571 -8.85 -16.38 -33.14
CA LYS A 571 -7.68 -17.27 -33.14
C LYS A 571 -7.92 -18.63 -33.80
N LYS A 572 -9.17 -19.12 -33.77
CA LYS A 572 -9.56 -20.37 -34.43
C LYS A 572 -9.44 -20.32 -35.96
N LEU A 573 -9.62 -19.13 -36.55
CA LEU A 573 -9.56 -18.92 -38.01
C LEU A 573 -8.11 -18.95 -38.54
N LEU A 574 -7.13 -18.71 -37.67
CA LEU A 574 -5.70 -18.67 -37.97
C LEU A 574 -4.95 -19.76 -37.18
N PHE A 575 -5.61 -20.87 -36.84
CA PHE A 575 -5.01 -21.95 -36.06
C PHE A 575 -3.86 -22.62 -36.82
N ALA A 576 -4.05 -22.87 -38.12
CA ALA A 576 -3.04 -23.48 -38.99
C ALA A 576 -1.78 -22.61 -39.12
N GLU A 577 -1.89 -21.31 -38.93
CA GLU A 577 -0.79 -20.35 -39.01
C GLU A 577 -0.25 -19.94 -37.62
N SER A 578 -0.80 -20.50 -36.54
CA SER A 578 -0.57 -20.02 -35.16
C SER A 578 0.89 -20.12 -34.71
N ILE A 579 1.63 -21.14 -35.13
CA ILE A 579 3.05 -21.32 -34.79
C ILE A 579 3.91 -20.22 -35.41
N ILE A 580 3.62 -19.80 -36.65
CA ILE A 580 4.39 -18.75 -37.33
C ILE A 580 3.96 -17.36 -36.84
N LEU A 581 2.66 -17.14 -36.66
CA LEU A 581 2.14 -15.85 -36.19
C LEU A 581 2.55 -15.53 -34.76
N SER A 582 2.63 -16.53 -33.90
CA SER A 582 2.94 -16.35 -32.48
C SER A 582 3.82 -17.51 -31.98
N PRO A 583 5.10 -17.56 -32.39
CA PRO A 583 6.03 -18.65 -32.08
C PRO A 583 6.33 -18.71 -30.58
N SER A 584 5.53 -19.49 -29.86
CA SER A 584 5.46 -19.47 -28.40
C SER A 584 5.11 -20.85 -27.84
N GLN A 585 5.40 -21.04 -26.55
CA GLN A 585 5.00 -22.25 -25.82
C GLN A 585 3.48 -22.48 -25.88
N GLU A 586 2.70 -21.40 -25.82
CA GLU A 586 1.24 -21.43 -25.89
C GLU A 586 0.76 -21.99 -27.23
N ALA A 587 1.38 -21.58 -28.35
CA ALA A 587 1.06 -22.13 -29.67
C ALA A 587 1.37 -23.63 -29.75
N CYS A 588 2.54 -24.06 -29.27
CA CYS A 588 2.91 -25.49 -29.25
C CYS A 588 1.96 -26.33 -28.35
N ILE A 589 1.56 -25.81 -27.19
CA ILE A 589 0.58 -26.49 -26.32
C ILE A 589 -0.81 -26.51 -26.97
N ASN A 590 -1.18 -25.47 -27.71
CA ASN A 590 -2.45 -25.41 -28.42
C ASN A 590 -2.50 -26.44 -29.55
N ALA A 591 -1.38 -26.62 -30.28
CA ALA A 591 -1.21 -27.70 -31.25
C ALA A 591 -1.43 -29.06 -30.58
N LEU A 592 -0.76 -29.37 -29.46
CA LEU A 592 -1.00 -30.63 -28.73
C LEU A 592 -2.47 -30.85 -28.32
N LYS A 593 -3.25 -29.79 -28.10
CA LYS A 593 -4.65 -29.89 -27.68
C LYS A 593 -5.61 -30.13 -28.84
N HIS A 594 -5.35 -29.56 -30.01
CA HIS A 594 -6.34 -29.45 -31.09
C HIS A 594 -5.90 -30.09 -32.42
N GLY A 595 -4.60 -30.17 -32.68
CA GLY A 595 -4.03 -30.74 -33.91
C GLY A 595 -2.50 -30.87 -33.79
N PRO A 596 -1.99 -31.94 -33.13
CA PRO A 596 -0.56 -32.14 -32.91
C PRO A 596 0.25 -32.29 -34.20
N GLU A 597 -0.37 -32.72 -35.31
CA GLU A 597 0.21 -32.78 -36.65
C GLU A 597 0.75 -31.42 -37.13
N LEU A 598 0.26 -30.32 -36.55
CA LEU A 598 0.79 -28.98 -36.78
C LEU A 598 2.26 -28.85 -36.36
N LEU A 599 2.69 -29.58 -35.32
CA LEU A 599 4.08 -29.57 -34.85
C LEU A 599 5.03 -30.22 -35.86
N GLU A 600 4.58 -31.26 -36.57
CA GLU A 600 5.36 -31.88 -37.64
C GLU A 600 5.30 -31.02 -38.91
N SER A 601 4.14 -30.43 -39.20
CA SER A 601 3.94 -29.53 -40.35
C SER A 601 4.87 -28.31 -40.31
N TYR A 602 5.18 -27.81 -39.10
CA TYR A 602 6.13 -26.72 -38.85
C TYR A 602 7.36 -27.18 -38.07
N LYS A 603 7.85 -28.39 -38.38
CA LYS A 603 8.95 -29.01 -37.65
C LYS A 603 10.18 -28.11 -37.56
N ALA A 604 10.61 -27.52 -38.66
CA ALA A 604 11.80 -26.66 -38.69
C ALA A 604 11.64 -25.43 -37.76
N GLU A 605 10.46 -24.81 -37.76
CA GLU A 605 10.16 -23.69 -36.89
C GLU A 605 10.09 -24.14 -35.43
N VAL A 606 9.41 -25.25 -35.12
CA VAL A 606 9.30 -25.77 -33.76
C VAL A 606 10.67 -26.21 -33.22
N GLU A 607 11.50 -26.86 -34.03
CA GLU A 607 12.88 -27.22 -33.65
C GLU A 607 13.71 -25.97 -33.39
N SER A 608 13.59 -24.94 -34.23
CA SER A 608 14.24 -23.64 -34.00
C SER A 608 13.79 -23.00 -32.67
N LEU A 609 12.50 -23.11 -32.32
CA LEU A 609 11.99 -22.65 -31.03
C LEU A 609 12.54 -23.48 -29.86
N CYS A 610 12.63 -24.80 -30.02
CA CYS A 610 13.22 -25.70 -29.02
C CYS A 610 14.71 -25.42 -28.78
N LEU A 611 15.42 -24.88 -29.76
CA LEU A 611 16.84 -24.54 -29.68
C LEU A 611 17.08 -23.05 -29.33
N ASN A 612 16.03 -22.25 -29.13
CA ASN A 612 16.19 -20.82 -28.86
C ASN A 612 16.38 -20.54 -27.36
N ASP A 613 17.57 -20.10 -26.97
CA ASP A 613 17.93 -19.78 -25.58
C ASP A 613 17.09 -18.66 -24.91
N ASN A 614 16.37 -17.86 -25.71
CA ASN A 614 15.49 -16.79 -25.27
C ASN A 614 14.04 -17.26 -25.05
N ILE A 615 13.69 -18.50 -25.43
CA ILE A 615 12.33 -19.04 -25.34
C ILE A 615 12.31 -20.21 -24.35
N LEU A 616 11.33 -20.21 -23.44
CA LEU A 616 11.14 -21.28 -22.46
C LEU A 616 9.96 -22.17 -22.87
N LEU A 617 10.25 -23.42 -23.25
CA LEU A 617 9.25 -24.43 -23.63
C LEU A 617 9.00 -25.49 -22.54
N ASP A 618 9.37 -25.22 -21.29
CA ASP A 618 9.30 -26.17 -20.16
C ASP A 618 7.95 -26.91 -20.04
N GLN A 619 6.82 -26.21 -20.15
CA GLN A 619 5.49 -26.80 -20.00
C GLN A 619 5.11 -27.68 -21.19
N PHE A 620 5.53 -27.28 -22.39
CA PHE A 620 5.35 -28.07 -23.60
C PHE A 620 6.14 -29.38 -23.50
N LEU A 621 7.45 -29.29 -23.23
CA LEU A 621 8.32 -30.47 -23.09
C LEU A 621 7.89 -31.40 -21.95
N LYS A 622 7.42 -30.86 -20.81
CA LYS A 622 6.85 -31.67 -19.71
C LYS A 622 5.62 -32.46 -20.15
N LYS A 623 4.74 -31.88 -20.98
CA LYS A 623 3.57 -32.61 -21.52
C LYS A 623 3.99 -33.67 -22.52
N VAL A 624 4.94 -33.34 -23.38
CA VAL A 624 5.52 -34.27 -24.36
C VAL A 624 6.17 -35.47 -23.67
N ARG A 625 6.99 -35.25 -22.63
CA ARG A 625 7.59 -36.32 -21.81
C ARG A 625 6.54 -37.27 -21.24
N VAL A 626 5.42 -36.76 -20.73
CA VAL A 626 4.40 -37.59 -20.09
C VAL A 626 3.56 -38.34 -21.14
N TYR A 627 2.99 -37.64 -22.13
CA TYR A 627 1.94 -38.21 -22.99
C TYR A 627 2.44 -38.71 -24.37
N TRP A 628 3.65 -38.30 -24.78
CA TRP A 628 4.30 -38.69 -26.03
C TRP A 628 5.73 -39.19 -25.77
N ALA A 629 5.92 -39.92 -24.67
CA ALA A 629 7.22 -40.43 -24.22
C ALA A 629 7.98 -41.24 -25.30
N HIS A 630 7.25 -41.98 -26.14
CA HIS A 630 7.81 -42.86 -27.16
C HIS A 630 7.85 -42.26 -28.58
N SER A 631 7.33 -41.04 -28.78
CA SER A 631 7.31 -40.38 -30.10
C SER A 631 7.98 -39.02 -30.05
N LEU A 632 7.22 -37.93 -29.85
CA LEU A 632 7.74 -36.56 -29.84
C LEU A 632 8.87 -36.37 -28.81
N ALA A 633 8.77 -37.00 -27.64
CA ALA A 633 9.81 -36.87 -26.61
C ALA A 633 11.15 -37.48 -27.07
N ASN A 634 11.13 -38.62 -27.76
CA ASN A 634 12.35 -39.24 -28.27
C ASN A 634 12.95 -38.44 -29.43
N SER A 635 12.11 -37.97 -30.36
CA SER A 635 12.54 -37.09 -31.45
C SER A 635 13.27 -35.83 -30.91
N TYR A 636 12.71 -35.15 -29.91
CA TYR A 636 13.37 -33.98 -29.33
C TYR A 636 14.59 -34.34 -28.48
N LYS A 637 14.64 -35.49 -27.81
CA LYS A 637 15.87 -35.96 -27.13
C LYS A 637 17.01 -36.12 -28.14
N GLU A 638 16.76 -36.82 -29.24
CA GLU A 638 17.76 -37.04 -30.30
C GLU A 638 18.23 -35.71 -30.90
N LEU A 639 17.31 -34.78 -31.16
CA LEU A 639 17.63 -33.42 -31.60
C LEU A 639 18.58 -32.73 -30.61
N PHE A 640 18.24 -32.74 -29.32
CA PHE A 640 19.07 -32.08 -28.30
C PHE A 640 20.44 -32.74 -28.14
N VAL A 641 20.52 -34.07 -28.14
CA VAL A 641 21.80 -34.81 -28.07
C VAL A 641 22.68 -34.46 -29.27
N LYS A 642 22.12 -34.44 -30.49
CA LYS A 642 22.84 -34.07 -31.72
C LYS A 642 23.36 -32.62 -31.72
N LYS A 643 22.77 -31.75 -30.91
CA LYS A 643 23.13 -30.33 -30.81
C LYS A 643 24.09 -30.02 -29.66
N LEU A 644 24.51 -31.01 -28.87
CA LEU A 644 25.47 -30.83 -27.78
C LEU A 644 26.86 -30.36 -28.26
N ASP A 645 27.25 -30.72 -29.49
CA ASP A 645 28.57 -30.37 -30.03
C ASP A 645 28.59 -29.00 -30.73
N GLN A 646 27.48 -28.24 -30.69
CA GLN A 646 27.34 -26.95 -31.39
C GLN A 646 27.42 -25.78 -30.42
N LYS A 647 28.44 -24.91 -30.53
CA LYS A 647 28.72 -23.79 -29.60
C LYS A 647 27.54 -22.85 -29.30
N ASN A 648 26.53 -22.78 -30.15
CA ASN A 648 25.34 -21.92 -29.98
C ASN A 648 24.15 -22.81 -29.58
N THR A 649 23.30 -22.38 -28.63
CA THR A 649 22.03 -23.02 -28.17
C THR A 649 22.10 -23.97 -26.95
N HIS A 650 23.25 -24.07 -26.26
CA HIS A 650 23.40 -25.00 -25.13
C HIS A 650 22.41 -24.78 -23.99
N LYS A 651 21.94 -23.54 -23.74
CA LYS A 651 20.99 -23.31 -22.63
C LYS A 651 19.67 -24.04 -22.90
N ALA A 652 19.08 -23.86 -24.08
CA ALA A 652 17.82 -24.51 -24.46
C ALA A 652 18.00 -26.04 -24.56
N VAL A 653 19.09 -26.49 -25.18
CA VAL A 653 19.44 -27.91 -25.31
C VAL A 653 19.55 -28.60 -23.96
N ILE A 654 20.33 -28.05 -23.02
CA ILE A 654 20.52 -28.65 -21.70
C ILE A 654 19.23 -28.62 -20.87
N ILE A 655 18.42 -27.55 -20.95
CA ILE A 655 17.10 -27.52 -20.31
C ILE A 655 16.22 -28.64 -20.88
N GLY A 656 16.21 -28.80 -22.20
CA GLY A 656 15.47 -29.86 -22.89
C GLY A 656 15.89 -31.26 -22.42
N LEU A 657 17.20 -31.53 -22.37
CA LEU A 657 17.74 -32.81 -21.87
C LEU A 657 17.42 -33.03 -20.39
N CYS A 658 17.59 -32.03 -19.53
CA CYS A 658 17.21 -32.14 -18.12
C CYS A 658 15.73 -32.51 -17.97
N LEU A 659 14.85 -31.95 -18.82
CA LEU A 659 13.42 -32.22 -18.77
C LEU A 659 13.05 -33.60 -19.33
N LEU A 660 13.69 -34.06 -20.39
CA LEU A 660 13.28 -35.24 -21.15
C LEU A 660 14.03 -36.53 -20.79
N LEU A 661 15.32 -36.46 -20.42
CA LEU A 661 16.13 -37.65 -20.15
C LEU A 661 15.65 -38.39 -18.89
N PRO A 662 15.69 -39.74 -18.90
CA PRO A 662 15.62 -40.55 -17.69
C PRO A 662 16.73 -40.19 -16.69
N LYS A 663 16.53 -40.56 -15.42
CA LYS A 663 17.43 -40.20 -14.33
C LYS A 663 18.85 -40.73 -14.55
N ASN A 664 19.01 -42.01 -14.90
CA ASN A 664 20.33 -42.61 -15.11
C ASN A 664 21.07 -42.00 -16.31
N ASP A 665 20.37 -41.79 -17.44
CA ASP A 665 20.95 -41.15 -18.62
C ASP A 665 21.41 -39.72 -18.34
N LEU A 666 20.61 -38.96 -17.60
CA LEU A 666 20.98 -37.61 -17.18
C LEU A 666 22.18 -37.63 -16.24
N LEU A 667 22.25 -38.58 -15.29
CA LEU A 667 23.41 -38.70 -14.40
C LEU A 667 24.69 -39.04 -15.16
N ASN A 668 24.60 -39.86 -16.21
CA ASN A 668 25.73 -40.16 -17.08
C ASN A 668 26.17 -38.91 -17.84
N LEU A 669 25.23 -38.11 -18.37
CA LEU A 669 25.53 -36.82 -19.01
C LEU A 669 26.21 -35.85 -18.02
N ILE A 670 25.69 -35.75 -16.80
CA ILE A 670 26.25 -34.90 -15.74
C ILE A 670 27.67 -35.34 -15.40
N LYS A 671 27.93 -36.63 -15.25
CA LYS A 671 29.27 -37.17 -14.93
C LYS A 671 30.27 -36.96 -16.06
N LYS A 672 29.82 -37.01 -17.32
CA LYS A 672 30.68 -36.84 -18.50
C LYS A 672 31.34 -35.46 -18.57
N TYR A 673 30.62 -34.41 -18.17
CA TYR A 673 31.08 -33.01 -18.27
C TYR A 673 31.40 -32.39 -16.91
N VAL A 674 31.83 -33.19 -15.93
CA VAL A 674 32.29 -32.66 -14.64
C VAL A 674 33.58 -31.88 -14.87
N PRO A 675 33.71 -30.66 -14.32
CA PRO A 675 34.97 -29.92 -14.39
C PRO A 675 36.13 -30.72 -13.81
N SER A 676 37.19 -30.90 -14.60
CA SER A 676 38.42 -31.57 -14.18
C SER A 676 39.22 -30.72 -13.17
N GLU A 677 39.21 -29.41 -13.35
CA GLU A 677 39.90 -28.43 -12.50
C GLU A 677 38.94 -27.52 -11.73
N THR A 678 39.47 -26.82 -10.71
CA THR A 678 38.68 -25.88 -9.89
C THR A 678 38.72 -24.45 -10.42
N LYS A 679 39.72 -24.09 -11.23
CA LYS A 679 39.85 -22.76 -11.85
C LYS A 679 39.55 -22.86 -13.34
N ILE A 680 38.94 -21.83 -13.88
CA ILE A 680 38.74 -21.72 -15.34
C ILE A 680 39.99 -21.06 -15.92
N ASP A 681 40.61 -21.68 -16.92
CA ASP A 681 41.65 -21.02 -17.71
C ASP A 681 41.00 -20.02 -18.67
N TRP A 682 41.04 -18.75 -18.28
CA TRP A 682 40.52 -17.64 -19.08
C TRP A 682 41.43 -17.26 -20.26
N THR A 683 42.66 -17.80 -20.32
CA THR A 683 43.61 -17.50 -21.40
C THR A 683 43.40 -18.39 -22.62
N GLN A 684 42.98 -19.65 -22.42
CA GLN A 684 42.60 -20.60 -23.49
C GLN A 684 41.41 -21.49 -23.07
N PRO A 685 40.21 -20.94 -22.86
CA PRO A 685 39.06 -21.75 -22.47
C PRO A 685 38.64 -22.68 -23.61
N ASP A 686 38.41 -23.97 -23.32
CA ASP A 686 37.57 -24.80 -24.19
C ASP A 686 36.13 -24.27 -24.08
N ASP A 687 35.76 -23.36 -25.01
CA ASP A 687 34.45 -22.72 -25.02
C ASP A 687 33.28 -23.71 -25.03
N LEU A 688 33.45 -24.87 -25.68
CA LEU A 688 32.41 -25.87 -25.82
C LEU A 688 32.19 -26.57 -24.47
N GLU A 689 33.26 -27.11 -23.91
CA GLU A 689 33.23 -27.79 -22.61
C GLU A 689 32.78 -26.84 -21.50
N LEU A 690 33.31 -25.62 -21.46
CA LEU A 690 32.95 -24.60 -20.49
C LEU A 690 31.47 -24.23 -20.58
N SER A 691 30.95 -24.05 -21.79
CA SER A 691 29.54 -23.71 -22.02
C SER A 691 28.62 -24.85 -21.57
N LEU A 692 28.94 -26.11 -21.89
CA LEU A 692 28.21 -27.28 -21.42
C LEU A 692 28.24 -27.38 -19.90
N CYS A 693 29.41 -27.28 -19.27
CA CYS A 693 29.58 -27.29 -17.82
C CYS A 693 28.69 -26.24 -17.14
N LYS A 694 28.75 -25.00 -17.63
CA LYS A 694 27.96 -23.88 -17.11
C LYS A 694 26.46 -24.14 -17.19
N HIS A 695 25.98 -24.58 -18.34
CA HIS A 695 24.54 -24.77 -18.56
C HIS A 695 24.00 -26.02 -17.86
N ILE A 696 24.80 -27.10 -17.74
CA ILE A 696 24.47 -28.26 -16.92
C ILE A 696 24.33 -27.83 -15.46
N ALA A 697 25.38 -27.23 -14.89
CA ALA A 697 25.37 -26.77 -13.49
C ALA A 697 24.17 -25.85 -13.17
N SER A 698 23.85 -24.93 -14.08
CA SER A 698 22.76 -23.96 -13.88
C SER A 698 21.35 -24.56 -13.95
N ASN A 699 21.16 -25.71 -14.61
CA ASN A 699 19.83 -26.22 -14.97
C ASN A 699 19.48 -27.61 -14.43
N MET A 700 20.36 -28.30 -13.69
CA MET A 700 20.08 -29.61 -13.07
C MET A 700 18.74 -29.66 -12.31
N HIS A 701 18.35 -28.57 -11.66
CA HIS A 701 17.08 -28.46 -10.93
C HIS A 701 15.82 -28.51 -11.80
N LYS A 702 15.95 -28.50 -13.13
CA LYS A 702 14.83 -28.69 -14.07
C LYS A 702 14.46 -30.16 -14.22
N ALA A 703 15.37 -31.07 -13.88
CA ALA A 703 15.17 -32.49 -14.05
C ALA A 703 14.11 -33.07 -13.11
N ARG A 704 13.55 -34.21 -13.52
CA ARG A 704 12.50 -34.92 -12.80
C ARG A 704 12.84 -36.41 -12.74
N PRO A 705 13.08 -36.99 -11.54
CA PRO A 705 13.29 -36.28 -10.26
C PRO A 705 14.56 -35.40 -10.30
N HIS A 706 14.76 -34.54 -9.30
CA HIS A 706 16.01 -33.77 -9.21
C HIS A 706 17.21 -34.71 -8.99
N PRO A 707 18.41 -34.35 -9.49
CA PRO A 707 19.63 -35.07 -9.15
C PRO A 707 19.94 -34.99 -7.65
N SER A 708 20.70 -35.96 -7.14
CA SER A 708 21.13 -35.96 -5.74
C SER A 708 22.06 -34.78 -5.43
N PRO A 709 22.18 -34.36 -4.15
CA PRO A 709 23.15 -33.36 -3.74
C PRO A 709 24.57 -33.65 -4.21
N ALA A 710 24.99 -34.92 -4.15
CA ALA A 710 26.29 -35.35 -4.62
C ALA A 710 26.54 -34.95 -6.09
N ALA A 711 25.52 -35.06 -6.97
CA ALA A 711 25.66 -34.72 -8.37
C ALA A 711 25.92 -33.22 -8.61
N ILE A 712 25.21 -32.33 -7.91
CA ILE A 712 25.44 -30.88 -8.05
C ILE A 712 26.74 -30.43 -7.38
N LEU A 713 27.16 -31.10 -6.30
CA LEU A 713 28.41 -30.80 -5.60
C LEU A 713 29.66 -31.12 -6.44
N LEU A 714 29.55 -31.98 -7.46
CA LEU A 714 30.62 -32.19 -8.45
C LEU A 714 30.98 -30.89 -9.19
N TYR A 715 29.99 -30.00 -9.42
CA TYR A 715 30.16 -28.72 -10.12
C TYR A 715 30.34 -27.53 -9.17
N ALA A 716 30.07 -27.71 -7.87
CA ALA A 716 30.11 -26.65 -6.87
C ALA A 716 31.54 -26.39 -6.34
N LYS A 717 32.52 -26.27 -7.24
CA LYS A 717 33.95 -26.16 -6.90
C LYS A 717 34.59 -24.97 -7.64
N GLY A 718 35.46 -24.24 -6.92
CA GLY A 718 36.18 -23.06 -7.42
C GLY A 718 35.33 -22.11 -8.26
N ASP A 719 35.76 -21.79 -9.47
CA ASP A 719 35.12 -20.79 -10.35
C ASP A 719 33.75 -21.26 -10.91
N TYR A 720 33.51 -22.57 -10.95
CA TYR A 720 32.25 -23.15 -11.46
C TYR A 720 31.09 -23.03 -10.46
N LEU A 721 31.38 -22.77 -9.18
CA LEU A 721 30.37 -22.63 -8.13
C LEU A 721 29.28 -21.62 -8.53
N GLN A 722 29.66 -20.48 -9.12
CA GLN A 722 28.73 -19.42 -9.51
C GLN A 722 27.64 -19.92 -10.48
N PHE A 723 27.95 -20.88 -11.34
CA PHE A 723 27.01 -21.47 -12.28
C PHE A 723 26.14 -22.55 -11.63
N SER A 724 26.65 -23.26 -10.62
CA SER A 724 25.89 -24.26 -9.88
C SER A 724 24.86 -23.66 -8.91
N LEU A 725 25.03 -22.40 -8.49
CA LEU A 725 24.20 -21.74 -7.47
C LEU A 725 22.68 -21.85 -7.69
N PRO A 726 22.12 -21.62 -8.90
CA PRO A 726 20.68 -21.75 -9.13
C PRO A 726 20.16 -23.16 -8.83
N SER A 727 20.86 -24.19 -9.32
CA SER A 727 20.48 -25.57 -9.08
C SER A 727 20.70 -25.99 -7.64
N LEU A 728 21.83 -25.60 -7.05
CA LEU A 728 22.18 -25.89 -5.67
C LEU A 728 21.13 -25.31 -4.70
N ASN A 729 20.77 -24.03 -4.88
CA ASN A 729 19.68 -23.42 -4.12
C ASN A 729 18.34 -24.16 -4.31
N ALA A 730 17.97 -24.49 -5.54
CA ALA A 730 16.69 -25.12 -5.83
C ALA A 730 16.59 -26.56 -5.29
N ILE A 731 17.66 -27.35 -5.38
CA ILE A 731 17.72 -28.75 -4.92
C ILE A 731 17.67 -28.78 -3.39
N PHE A 732 18.57 -28.07 -2.69
CA PHE A 732 18.60 -28.07 -1.22
C PHE A 732 17.34 -27.42 -0.60
N HIS A 733 16.80 -26.36 -1.21
CA HIS A 733 15.54 -25.78 -0.73
C HIS A 733 14.38 -26.79 -0.80
N ASN A 734 14.33 -27.62 -1.84
CA ASN A 734 13.27 -28.61 -2.01
C ASN A 734 13.54 -29.92 -1.29
N MET A 735 14.67 -30.07 -0.61
CA MET A 735 14.94 -31.25 0.21
C MET A 735 14.07 -31.26 1.47
N SER A 736 13.70 -32.45 1.96
CA SER A 736 13.07 -32.58 3.28
C SER A 736 14.10 -32.38 4.41
N SER A 737 13.64 -32.03 5.61
CA SER A 737 14.55 -31.78 6.74
C SER A 737 15.37 -33.03 7.10
N MET A 738 14.77 -34.22 7.01
CA MET A 738 15.46 -35.48 7.25
C MET A 738 16.62 -35.70 6.26
N HIS A 739 16.39 -35.54 4.96
CA HIS A 739 17.46 -35.66 3.96
C HIS A 739 18.50 -34.54 4.08
N THR A 740 18.09 -33.34 4.47
CA THR A 740 19.02 -32.21 4.69
C THR A 740 20.05 -32.55 5.76
N ARG A 741 19.64 -33.17 6.88
CA ARG A 741 20.55 -33.59 7.96
C ARG A 741 21.66 -34.52 7.47
N LYS A 742 21.36 -35.41 6.52
CA LYS A 742 22.34 -36.36 5.96
C LYS A 742 23.46 -35.68 5.16
N HIS A 743 23.19 -34.51 4.57
CA HIS A 743 24.13 -33.80 3.69
C HIS A 743 24.68 -32.51 4.31
N LEU A 744 24.18 -32.08 5.47
CA LEU A 744 24.55 -30.79 6.03
C LEU A 744 26.00 -30.73 6.49
N SER A 745 26.54 -31.81 7.07
CA SER A 745 27.94 -31.87 7.49
C SER A 745 28.91 -31.66 6.32
N GLU A 746 28.61 -32.25 5.16
CA GLU A 746 29.38 -32.07 3.92
C GLU A 746 29.41 -30.59 3.50
N LEU A 747 28.26 -29.91 3.53
CA LEU A 747 28.17 -28.48 3.22
C LEU A 747 28.90 -27.61 4.26
N LEU A 748 28.75 -27.91 5.55
CA LEU A 748 29.35 -27.11 6.62
C LEU A 748 30.87 -27.26 6.70
N ASN A 749 31.42 -28.35 6.15
CA ASN A 749 32.86 -28.58 6.05
C ASN A 749 33.46 -28.19 4.68
N SER A 750 32.64 -27.62 3.79
CA SER A 750 33.06 -27.20 2.45
C SER A 750 33.81 -25.85 2.45
N PRO A 751 34.42 -25.43 1.32
CA PRO A 751 35.00 -24.10 1.17
C PRO A 751 34.00 -22.96 1.42
N VAL A 752 34.53 -21.78 1.75
CA VAL A 752 33.80 -20.64 2.33
C VAL A 752 32.43 -20.37 1.68
N SER A 753 32.36 -20.29 0.35
CA SER A 753 31.11 -19.95 -0.34
C SER A 753 30.03 -21.03 -0.24
N LEU A 754 30.42 -22.31 -0.26
CA LEU A 754 29.52 -23.44 -0.10
C LEU A 754 29.12 -23.65 1.37
N GLN A 755 30.06 -23.41 2.30
CA GLN A 755 29.77 -23.38 3.74
C GLN A 755 28.74 -22.29 4.10
N LYS A 756 28.85 -21.09 3.51
CA LYS A 756 27.81 -20.05 3.63
C LYS A 756 26.43 -20.52 3.14
N HIS A 757 26.40 -21.35 2.10
CA HIS A 757 25.15 -21.97 1.65
C HIS A 757 24.64 -22.99 2.67
N GLY A 758 25.50 -23.87 3.19
CA GLY A 758 25.16 -24.80 4.28
C GLY A 758 24.57 -24.11 5.50
N ILE A 759 25.14 -22.97 5.91
CA ILE A 759 24.60 -22.14 7.01
C ILE A 759 23.15 -21.72 6.73
N ARG A 760 22.88 -21.19 5.52
CA ARG A 760 21.51 -20.79 5.12
C ARG A 760 20.54 -21.97 5.10
N VAL A 761 20.98 -23.13 4.64
CA VAL A 761 20.17 -24.35 4.60
C VAL A 761 19.84 -24.84 6.02
N ALA A 762 20.80 -24.79 6.94
CA ALA A 762 20.58 -25.15 8.34
C ALA A 762 19.48 -24.30 8.99
N PHE A 763 19.59 -22.97 8.91
CA PHE A 763 18.58 -22.04 9.46
C PHE A 763 17.20 -22.20 8.82
N ALA A 764 17.13 -22.74 7.59
CA ALA A 764 15.85 -22.97 6.91
C ALA A 764 15.19 -24.32 7.27
N LYS A 765 15.92 -25.28 7.87
CA LYS A 765 15.48 -26.68 7.98
C LYS A 765 15.61 -27.31 9.37
N LEU A 766 16.45 -26.77 10.25
CA LEU A 766 16.73 -27.31 11.57
C LEU A 766 16.02 -26.54 12.69
N LYS A 767 15.88 -27.17 13.86
CA LYS A 767 15.31 -26.58 15.08
C LYS A 767 16.34 -25.76 15.87
N HIS A 768 15.88 -24.95 16.84
CA HIS A 768 16.72 -24.00 17.59
C HIS A 768 17.84 -24.66 18.38
N ASP A 769 17.54 -25.77 19.06
CA ASP A 769 18.49 -26.59 19.80
C ASP A 769 19.59 -27.16 18.90
N GLU A 770 19.22 -27.67 17.72
CA GLU A 770 20.18 -28.15 16.71
C GLU A 770 21.09 -27.01 16.22
N LEU A 771 20.52 -25.84 15.92
CA LEU A 771 21.26 -24.66 15.45
C LEU A 771 22.25 -24.14 16.50
N LYS A 772 21.83 -24.06 17.77
CA LYS A 772 22.67 -23.62 18.89
C LYS A 772 23.90 -24.51 19.04
N LYS A 773 23.71 -25.83 19.03
CA LYS A 773 24.81 -26.80 19.10
C LYS A 773 25.78 -26.60 17.93
N ILE A 774 25.28 -26.70 16.69
CA ILE A 774 26.11 -26.65 15.47
C ILE A 774 26.90 -25.35 15.37
N PHE A 775 26.25 -24.20 15.55
CA PHE A 775 26.91 -22.92 15.31
C PHE A 775 27.76 -22.43 16.47
N SER A 776 27.52 -22.89 17.70
CA SER A 776 28.46 -22.65 18.80
C SER A 776 29.82 -23.33 18.54
N ASP A 777 29.81 -24.56 18.03
CA ASP A 777 31.01 -25.33 17.71
C ASP A 777 31.76 -24.73 16.52
N ILE A 778 31.04 -24.38 15.44
CA ILE A 778 31.65 -23.74 14.26
C ILE A 778 32.21 -22.37 14.61
N TRP A 779 31.53 -21.58 15.44
CA TRP A 779 32.00 -20.24 15.83
C TRP A 779 33.32 -20.30 16.59
N LYS A 780 33.47 -21.27 17.50
CA LYS A 780 34.70 -21.48 18.29
C LYS A 780 35.88 -21.98 17.45
N THR A 781 35.61 -22.84 16.47
CA THR A 781 36.65 -23.50 15.68
C THR A 781 37.06 -22.73 14.42
N ASN A 782 36.17 -21.92 13.85
CA ASN A 782 36.38 -21.26 12.57
C ASN A 782 36.77 -19.77 12.72
N LYS A 783 37.99 -19.43 12.28
CA LYS A 783 38.52 -18.05 12.28
C LYS A 783 38.21 -17.24 11.02
N ASN A 784 37.52 -17.82 10.03
CA ASN A 784 37.22 -17.12 8.78
C ASN A 784 36.16 -16.03 9.01
N SER A 785 36.55 -14.75 8.88
CA SER A 785 35.68 -13.59 9.11
C SER A 785 34.42 -13.59 8.24
N SER A 786 34.50 -14.15 7.04
CA SER A 786 33.37 -14.29 6.11
C SER A 786 32.32 -15.31 6.57
N ILE A 787 32.76 -16.40 7.21
CA ILE A 787 31.88 -17.44 7.76
C ILE A 787 31.23 -16.96 9.05
N ARG A 788 32.03 -16.39 9.95
CA ARG A 788 31.54 -15.76 11.19
C ARG A 788 30.48 -14.72 10.87
N ALA A 789 30.73 -13.84 9.90
CA ALA A 789 29.72 -12.88 9.44
C ALA A 789 28.43 -13.54 8.92
N ALA A 790 28.52 -14.65 8.19
CA ALA A 790 27.34 -15.35 7.71
C ALA A 790 26.51 -15.96 8.84
N ILE A 791 27.16 -16.59 9.83
CA ILE A 791 26.51 -17.15 11.02
C ILE A 791 25.85 -16.03 11.83
N PHE A 792 26.60 -14.96 12.12
CA PHE A 792 26.11 -13.80 12.87
C PHE A 792 24.87 -13.19 12.20
N ASN A 793 24.96 -12.93 10.89
CA ASN A 793 23.87 -12.29 10.14
C ASN A 793 22.60 -13.14 10.10
N GLN A 794 22.74 -14.45 9.89
CA GLN A 794 21.58 -15.36 9.91
C GLN A 794 20.98 -15.47 11.30
N THR A 795 21.79 -15.56 12.34
CA THR A 795 21.33 -15.65 13.74
C THR A 795 20.57 -14.38 14.14
N LEU A 796 21.08 -13.20 13.82
CA LEU A 796 20.36 -11.94 14.10
C LEU A 796 19.07 -11.83 13.28
N ASP A 797 19.10 -12.14 11.98
CA ASP A 797 17.88 -12.10 11.15
C ASP A 797 16.85 -13.15 11.59
N PHE A 798 17.29 -14.24 12.22
CA PHE A 798 16.44 -15.26 12.84
C PHE A 798 15.82 -14.73 14.14
N LEU A 799 16.62 -14.17 15.06
CA LEU A 799 16.16 -13.53 16.29
C LEU A 799 15.12 -12.43 16.02
N CYS A 800 15.36 -11.59 15.01
CA CYS A 800 14.45 -10.49 14.65
C CYS A 800 13.10 -10.96 14.08
N LYS A 801 12.97 -12.24 13.68
CA LYS A 801 11.74 -12.83 13.14
C LYS A 801 11.02 -13.72 14.15
N GLU A 802 11.70 -14.11 15.22
CA GLU A 802 11.15 -14.98 16.25
C GLU A 802 10.15 -14.21 17.13
N LYS A 803 9.10 -14.92 17.54
CA LYS A 803 8.02 -14.39 18.37
C LYS A 803 7.83 -15.19 19.65
N ASP A 804 8.25 -16.46 19.68
CA ASP A 804 8.15 -17.28 20.87
C ASP A 804 9.15 -16.80 21.95
N PRO A 805 8.70 -16.42 23.17
CA PRO A 805 9.58 -15.88 24.21
C PRO A 805 10.74 -16.80 24.61
N SER A 806 10.51 -18.12 24.65
CA SER A 806 11.55 -19.11 25.00
C SER A 806 12.60 -19.20 23.90
N ALA A 807 12.17 -19.33 22.64
CA ALA A 807 13.05 -19.33 21.48
C ALA A 807 13.85 -18.02 21.35
N ILE A 808 13.24 -16.87 21.64
CA ILE A 808 13.93 -15.57 21.64
C ILE A 808 15.12 -15.62 22.60
N ARG A 809 14.95 -16.16 23.81
CA ARG A 809 16.04 -16.30 24.80
C ARG A 809 17.11 -17.26 24.32
N GLU A 810 16.76 -18.42 23.77
CA GLU A 810 17.73 -19.40 23.26
C GLU A 810 18.59 -18.85 22.11
N VAL A 811 17.96 -18.18 21.14
CA VAL A 811 18.66 -17.57 20.00
C VAL A 811 19.49 -16.38 20.47
N TRP A 812 18.99 -15.62 21.45
CA TRP A 812 19.74 -14.52 22.07
C TRP A 812 21.00 -15.00 22.77
N GLU A 813 20.95 -16.09 23.53
CA GLU A 813 22.14 -16.66 24.17
C GLU A 813 23.22 -17.02 23.15
N LEU A 814 22.82 -17.62 22.01
CA LEU A 814 23.73 -17.91 20.92
C LEU A 814 24.33 -16.65 20.30
N LEU A 815 23.51 -15.62 20.05
CA LEU A 815 23.98 -14.34 19.50
C LEU A 815 24.87 -13.58 20.48
N SER A 816 24.54 -13.58 21.77
CA SER A 816 25.34 -12.97 22.84
C SER A 816 26.72 -13.62 22.89
N LEU A 817 26.79 -14.95 22.86
CA LEU A 817 28.05 -15.70 22.76
C LEU A 817 28.89 -15.22 21.57
N PHE A 818 28.25 -14.96 20.42
CA PHE A 818 28.97 -14.44 19.26
C PHE A 818 29.52 -13.04 19.50
N ILE A 819 28.70 -12.13 20.05
CA ILE A 819 29.10 -10.74 20.35
C ILE A 819 30.28 -10.71 21.33
N ASP A 820 30.23 -11.53 22.38
CA ASP A 820 31.26 -11.62 23.41
C ASP A 820 32.61 -12.13 22.87
N ASN A 821 32.59 -12.81 21.73
CA ASN A 821 33.77 -13.36 21.06
C ASN A 821 34.16 -12.62 19.77
N LEU A 822 33.62 -11.42 19.52
CA LEU A 822 34.02 -10.59 18.37
C LEU A 822 35.41 -9.96 18.61
N THR A 823 36.14 -9.73 17.52
CA THR A 823 37.45 -9.06 17.52
C THR A 823 37.44 -7.84 16.59
N SER A 824 38.50 -7.03 16.59
CA SER A 824 38.61 -5.89 15.68
C SER A 824 38.78 -6.28 14.20
N GLU A 825 39.09 -7.54 13.91
CA GLU A 825 39.36 -8.06 12.56
C GLU A 825 38.11 -8.68 11.89
N GLU A 826 36.94 -8.45 12.47
CA GLU A 826 35.69 -8.98 11.97
C GLU A 826 35.22 -8.30 10.69
N ASN A 827 34.31 -8.96 9.98
CA ASN A 827 33.73 -8.41 8.76
C ASN A 827 32.87 -7.17 9.08
N LYS A 828 33.08 -6.06 8.34
CA LYS A 828 32.32 -4.80 8.50
C LYS A 828 30.79 -4.97 8.50
N SER A 829 30.26 -6.00 7.83
CA SER A 829 28.82 -6.27 7.84
C SER A 829 28.26 -6.60 9.24
N ILE A 830 29.06 -7.20 10.12
CA ILE A 830 28.70 -7.43 11.52
C ILE A 830 28.50 -6.08 12.22
N TYR A 831 29.42 -5.13 12.01
CA TYR A 831 29.35 -3.80 12.63
C TYR A 831 28.09 -3.04 12.21
N THR A 832 27.72 -3.12 10.93
CA THR A 832 26.46 -2.55 10.42
C THR A 832 25.21 -3.26 10.91
N LYS A 833 25.32 -4.50 11.40
CA LYS A 833 24.19 -5.29 11.90
C LYS A 833 23.97 -5.09 13.39
N LEU A 834 25.05 -4.90 14.14
CA LEU A 834 25.01 -4.42 15.53
C LEU A 834 24.27 -3.08 15.65
N SER A 835 24.21 -2.27 14.59
CA SER A 835 23.44 -1.03 14.62
C SER A 835 21.92 -1.16 14.47
N LYS A 836 21.40 -2.35 14.15
CA LYS A 836 19.97 -2.56 13.85
C LYS A 836 19.16 -2.97 15.06
N VAL A 837 19.31 -2.23 16.16
CA VAL A 837 18.72 -2.52 17.48
C VAL A 837 17.18 -2.50 17.44
N GLU A 838 16.59 -1.65 16.60
CA GLU A 838 15.13 -1.50 16.47
C GLU A 838 14.40 -2.79 16.08
N ARG A 839 15.08 -3.71 15.41
CA ARG A 839 14.47 -4.97 14.91
C ARG A 839 14.51 -6.10 15.94
N VAL A 840 15.26 -5.94 17.03
CA VAL A 840 15.45 -6.98 18.04
C VAL A 840 14.23 -7.02 18.98
N PRO A 841 13.76 -8.20 19.42
CA PRO A 841 12.64 -8.30 20.37
C PRO A 841 12.90 -7.53 21.68
N MET A 842 11.87 -6.89 22.23
CA MET A 842 11.99 -6.00 23.39
C MET A 842 12.64 -6.68 24.60
N SER A 843 12.33 -7.95 24.85
CA SER A 843 12.83 -8.73 25.99
C SER A 843 14.35 -8.88 26.05
N VAL A 844 15.06 -8.71 24.93
CA VAL A 844 16.53 -8.83 24.86
C VAL A 844 17.19 -7.60 24.21
N ARG A 845 16.39 -6.60 23.83
CA ARG A 845 16.84 -5.40 23.14
C ARG A 845 17.80 -4.53 23.99
N PRO A 846 17.56 -4.32 25.31
CA PRO A 846 18.50 -3.56 26.15
C PRO A 846 19.87 -4.23 26.20
N GLU A 847 19.91 -5.55 26.43
CA GLU A 847 21.15 -6.34 26.50
C GLU A 847 21.91 -6.30 25.16
N PHE A 848 21.19 -6.43 24.03
CA PHE A 848 21.77 -6.32 22.69
C PHE A 848 22.38 -4.94 22.44
N TRP A 849 21.68 -3.86 22.79
CA TRP A 849 22.17 -2.49 22.62
C TRP A 849 23.45 -2.27 23.42
N MET A 850 23.47 -2.66 24.71
CA MET A 850 24.63 -2.48 25.58
C MET A 850 25.86 -3.25 25.08
N LYS A 851 25.70 -4.54 24.72
CA LYS A 851 26.80 -5.34 24.17
C LYS A 851 27.30 -4.80 22.83
N SER A 852 26.39 -4.37 21.96
CA SER A 852 26.72 -3.77 20.67
C SER A 852 27.51 -2.47 20.84
N TYR A 853 27.08 -1.61 21.76
CA TYR A 853 27.75 -0.34 22.07
C TYR A 853 29.16 -0.58 22.62
N LYS A 854 29.32 -1.43 23.65
CA LYS A 854 30.62 -1.75 24.25
C LYS A 854 31.61 -2.27 23.22
N PHE A 855 31.18 -3.22 22.38
CA PHE A 855 32.04 -3.75 21.32
C PHE A 855 32.44 -2.68 20.30
N LEU A 856 31.48 -1.92 19.76
CA LEU A 856 31.78 -0.91 18.75
C LEU A 856 32.61 0.25 19.32
N LYS A 857 32.45 0.60 20.61
CA LYS A 857 33.30 1.57 21.31
C LYS A 857 34.75 1.12 21.32
N SER A 858 34.99 -0.17 21.63
CA SER A 858 36.32 -0.78 21.70
C SER A 858 37.08 -0.88 20.36
N LEU A 859 36.41 -0.64 19.21
CA LEU A 859 37.05 -0.74 17.90
C LEU A 859 38.10 0.36 17.67
N PRO A 860 39.26 0.03 17.05
CA PRO A 860 40.29 1.00 16.68
C PRO A 860 39.77 2.12 15.76
N THR A 861 40.32 3.34 15.87
CA THR A 861 40.00 4.50 15.02
C THR A 861 40.14 4.23 13.52
N LYS A 862 41.14 3.42 13.11
CA LYS A 862 41.37 2.97 11.72
C LYS A 862 40.19 2.22 11.08
N THR A 863 39.23 1.73 11.87
CA THR A 863 38.08 0.95 11.39
C THR A 863 36.95 1.81 10.78
N ASN A 864 37.07 3.15 10.87
CA ASN A 864 36.10 4.15 10.37
C ASN A 864 34.65 3.88 10.85
N CYS A 865 34.49 3.53 12.13
CA CYS A 865 33.20 3.21 12.74
C CYS A 865 32.51 4.40 13.40
N LEU A 866 33.07 5.62 13.31
CA LEU A 866 32.48 6.84 13.88
C LEU A 866 31.03 7.03 13.44
N LYS A 867 30.75 6.90 12.14
CA LYS A 867 29.38 6.98 11.61
C LYS A 867 28.45 5.91 12.20
N LEU A 868 28.94 4.69 12.45
CA LEU A 868 28.14 3.61 13.06
C LEU A 868 27.91 3.85 14.56
N LYS A 869 28.92 4.37 15.28
CA LYS A 869 28.78 4.81 16.67
C LYS A 869 27.69 5.87 16.77
N THR A 870 27.74 6.91 15.91
CA THR A 870 26.73 7.98 15.84
C THR A 870 25.36 7.46 15.40
N GLU A 871 25.27 6.50 14.47
CA GLU A 871 23.99 5.89 14.08
C GLU A 871 23.35 5.06 15.21
N ILE A 872 24.13 4.31 16.00
CA ILE A 872 23.58 3.52 17.13
C ILE A 872 23.23 4.39 18.31
N LEU A 873 24.08 5.37 18.62
CA LEU A 873 23.78 6.35 19.65
C LEU A 873 22.61 7.20 19.17
N LEU A 874 22.80 8.16 18.27
CA LEU A 874 21.80 9.21 18.07
C LEU A 874 20.49 8.73 17.41
N ARG A 875 20.55 7.81 16.43
CA ARG A 875 19.34 7.42 15.67
C ARG A 875 18.47 6.43 16.44
N TYR A 876 19.06 5.42 17.08
CA TYR A 876 18.27 4.49 17.89
C TYR A 876 17.78 5.16 19.16
N LEU A 877 18.64 5.96 19.82
CA LEU A 877 18.24 6.73 20.99
C LEU A 877 16.99 7.57 20.69
N ARG A 878 17.02 8.35 19.60
CA ARG A 878 15.95 9.30 19.24
C ARG A 878 14.59 8.67 18.94
N ASN A 879 14.55 7.42 18.49
CA ASN A 879 13.30 6.85 17.96
C ASN A 879 12.66 5.80 18.89
N LYS A 880 13.42 5.14 19.77
CA LYS A 880 12.97 3.93 20.49
C LYS A 880 13.56 3.74 21.90
N MET A 881 14.31 4.70 22.43
CA MET A 881 14.96 4.56 23.74
C MET A 881 13.99 4.60 24.91
N ASP A 882 12.90 5.35 24.79
CA ASP A 882 11.92 5.51 25.88
C ASP A 882 11.45 4.14 26.41
N ASP A 883 11.36 3.14 25.55
CA ASP A 883 10.85 1.82 25.88
C ASP A 883 11.90 0.90 26.55
N VAL A 884 13.18 1.25 26.47
CA VAL A 884 14.29 0.44 26.99
C VAL A 884 15.08 1.13 28.11
N MET A 885 14.92 2.44 28.30
CA MET A 885 15.70 3.27 29.23
C MET A 885 15.67 2.78 30.69
N GLU A 886 14.55 2.18 31.11
CA GLU A 886 14.41 1.56 32.43
C GLU A 886 15.46 0.46 32.68
N PHE A 887 15.78 -0.33 31.65
CA PHE A 887 16.57 -1.56 31.75
C PHE A 887 18.07 -1.39 31.49
N LEU A 888 18.53 -0.16 31.29
CA LEU A 888 19.93 0.11 30.97
C LEU A 888 20.79 0.24 32.22
N ASP A 889 22.04 -0.18 32.06
CA ASP A 889 23.08 -0.05 33.08
C ASP A 889 23.39 1.42 33.37
N ASN A 890 23.23 1.83 34.63
CA ASN A 890 23.37 3.23 35.03
C ASN A 890 24.78 3.78 34.77
N ASP A 891 25.81 2.97 35.00
CA ASP A 891 27.21 3.39 34.86
C ASP A 891 27.58 3.60 33.40
N LEU A 892 27.17 2.68 32.52
CA LEU A 892 27.36 2.83 31.09
C LEU A 892 26.67 4.08 30.53
N VAL A 893 25.43 4.34 30.94
CA VAL A 893 24.68 5.53 30.48
C VAL A 893 25.34 6.82 30.97
N ALA A 894 25.80 6.84 32.23
CA ALA A 894 26.53 7.99 32.77
C ALA A 894 27.84 8.24 32.03
N GLU A 895 28.62 7.20 31.73
CA GLU A 895 29.84 7.31 30.93
C GLU A 895 29.54 7.97 29.56
N ILE A 896 28.50 7.53 28.87
CA ILE A 896 28.11 8.06 27.55
C ILE A 896 27.73 9.54 27.61
N PHE A 897 26.86 9.90 28.54
CA PHE A 897 26.35 11.28 28.63
C PHE A 897 27.45 12.26 29.05
N LEU A 898 28.29 11.87 30.01
CA LEU A 898 29.37 12.73 30.51
C LEU A 898 30.51 12.88 29.49
N GLU A 899 30.88 11.82 28.76
CA GLU A 899 31.86 11.91 27.66
C GLU A 899 31.41 12.92 26.59
N SER A 900 30.14 12.86 26.15
CA SER A 900 29.61 13.83 25.19
C SER A 900 29.47 15.24 25.77
N PHE A 901 29.16 15.36 27.07
CA PHE A 901 29.15 16.66 27.74
C PHE A 901 30.52 17.34 27.62
N ASP A 902 31.58 16.61 27.95
CA ASP A 902 32.95 17.13 27.98
C ASP A 902 33.46 17.53 26.58
N GLU A 903 33.01 16.85 25.52
CA GLU A 903 33.41 17.18 24.14
C GLU A 903 32.73 18.44 23.59
N ASN A 904 31.47 18.69 23.96
CA ASN A 904 30.57 19.40 23.05
C ASN A 904 29.57 20.37 23.72
N PHE A 905 29.36 20.31 25.03
CA PHE A 905 28.24 20.98 25.69
C PHE A 905 28.29 22.51 25.64
N SER A 906 29.48 23.10 25.63
CA SER A 906 29.65 24.57 25.62
C SER A 906 29.74 25.18 24.23
N SER A 907 29.93 24.38 23.17
CA SER A 907 30.18 24.86 21.80
C SER A 907 28.99 24.62 20.86
N LYS A 908 28.18 23.59 21.09
CA LYS A 908 27.01 23.27 20.26
C LYS A 908 25.80 22.80 21.08
N GLU A 909 24.69 22.57 20.40
CA GLU A 909 23.50 21.93 21.00
C GLU A 909 23.87 20.53 21.52
N TYR A 910 23.52 20.25 22.78
CA TYR A 910 23.84 18.98 23.40
C TYR A 910 22.88 17.88 22.93
N GLU A 911 23.43 16.93 22.19
CA GLU A 911 22.67 15.90 21.48
C GLU A 911 21.90 14.92 22.40
N PHE A 912 22.22 14.93 23.71
CA PHE A 912 21.59 14.08 24.71
C PHE A 912 20.57 14.78 25.62
N ASN A 913 20.21 16.04 25.36
CA ASN A 913 19.24 16.81 26.17
C ASN A 913 17.99 16.00 26.55
N TYR A 914 17.35 15.42 25.54
CA TYR A 914 16.14 14.61 25.68
C TYR A 914 16.40 13.28 26.42
N PHE A 915 17.51 12.60 26.17
CA PHE A 915 17.80 11.29 26.78
C PHE A 915 18.15 11.41 28.26
N VAL A 916 18.84 12.49 28.67
CA VAL A 916 19.07 12.78 30.09
C VAL A 916 17.74 12.90 30.81
N ALA A 917 16.78 13.63 30.25
CA ALA A 917 15.44 13.76 30.83
C ALA A 917 14.74 12.40 30.96
N VAL A 918 14.64 11.63 29.88
CA VAL A 918 13.97 10.32 29.89
C VAL A 918 14.65 9.34 30.85
N PHE A 919 15.99 9.37 30.95
CA PHE A 919 16.75 8.50 31.85
C PHE A 919 16.44 8.77 33.33
N LEU A 920 16.35 10.04 33.71
CA LEU A 920 15.99 10.45 35.07
C LEU A 920 14.53 10.05 35.42
N LEU A 921 13.62 10.17 34.46
CA LEU A 921 12.20 9.89 34.66
C LEU A 921 11.85 8.39 34.65
N SER A 922 12.67 7.55 34.01
CA SER A 922 12.37 6.13 33.76
C SER A 922 12.79 5.21 34.90
N THR A 923 12.31 5.45 36.12
CA THR A 923 12.69 4.70 37.34
C THR A 923 11.46 4.28 38.16
N LYS A 924 11.52 3.12 38.83
CA LYS A 924 10.41 2.60 39.64
C LYS A 924 10.46 3.01 41.11
N THR A 925 11.60 3.50 41.60
CA THR A 925 11.82 3.85 43.00
C THR A 925 12.57 5.17 43.12
N GLU A 926 12.35 5.87 44.23
CA GLU A 926 13.07 7.10 44.58
C GLU A 926 14.59 6.89 44.61
N GLN A 927 15.04 5.79 45.23
CA GLN A 927 16.45 5.48 45.36
C GLN A 927 17.14 5.36 43.99
N ALA A 928 16.52 4.67 43.03
CA ALA A 928 17.06 4.54 41.67
C ALA A 928 17.05 5.89 40.94
N GLN A 929 16.02 6.71 41.14
CA GLN A 929 15.94 8.05 40.56
C GLN A 929 17.04 8.97 41.07
N ILE A 930 17.26 8.97 42.39
CA ILE A 930 18.29 9.75 43.07
C ILE A 930 19.68 9.27 42.63
N GLU A 931 19.90 7.95 42.52
CA GLU A 931 21.16 7.39 42.02
C GLU A 931 21.47 7.89 40.60
N ARG A 932 20.50 7.82 39.68
CA ARG A 932 20.65 8.33 38.31
C ARG A 932 20.90 9.84 38.27
N TYR A 933 20.19 10.59 39.11
CA TYR A 933 20.37 12.03 39.25
C TYR A 933 21.79 12.39 39.69
N HIS A 934 22.32 11.72 40.72
CA HIS A 934 23.68 11.96 41.20
C HIS A 934 24.76 11.49 40.22
N LYS A 935 24.55 10.36 39.52
CA LYS A 935 25.52 9.85 38.55
C LYS A 935 25.61 10.69 37.28
N VAL A 936 24.49 11.27 36.83
CA VAL A 936 24.40 11.94 35.53
C VAL A 936 24.23 13.45 35.66
N PHE A 937 23.13 13.89 36.26
CA PHE A 937 22.69 15.28 36.10
C PHE A 937 23.34 16.24 37.08
N VAL A 938 23.67 15.79 38.30
CA VAL A 938 24.46 16.60 39.24
C VAL A 938 25.84 16.99 38.64
N PRO A 939 26.64 16.07 38.07
CA PRO A 939 27.88 16.44 37.38
C PRO A 939 27.66 17.44 36.24
N ILE A 940 26.60 17.27 35.43
CA ILE A 940 26.26 18.20 34.35
C ILE A 940 25.96 19.60 34.91
N LEU A 941 25.17 19.70 35.99
CA LEU A 941 24.80 20.97 36.62
C LEU A 941 26.01 21.69 37.19
N GLU A 942 26.81 21.02 38.04
CA GLU A 942 27.97 21.63 38.69
C GLU A 942 29.00 22.15 37.67
N ARG A 943 29.27 21.36 36.62
CA ARG A 943 30.15 21.79 35.52
C ARG A 943 29.53 22.94 34.74
N SER A 944 28.23 22.92 34.48
CA SER A 944 27.52 23.98 33.76
C SER A 944 27.52 25.31 34.51
N PHE A 945 27.39 25.30 35.84
CA PHE A 945 27.45 26.51 36.66
C PHE A 945 28.80 27.20 36.53
N ALA A 946 29.90 26.44 36.48
CA ALA A 946 31.24 26.99 36.28
C ALA A 946 31.46 27.64 34.90
N MET A 947 30.59 27.39 33.92
CA MET A 947 30.68 27.93 32.55
C MET A 947 29.43 28.70 32.13
N TRP A 948 28.60 29.13 33.09
CA TRP A 948 27.27 29.68 32.85
C TRP A 948 27.27 30.88 31.89
N ASP A 949 28.24 31.78 32.02
CA ASP A 949 28.33 33.01 31.22
C ASP A 949 29.25 32.89 29.99
N LYS A 950 29.76 31.70 29.69
CA LYS A 950 30.54 31.50 28.45
C LYS A 950 29.64 31.63 27.23
N THR A 951 30.07 32.44 26.27
CA THR A 951 29.43 32.59 24.96
C THR A 951 30.27 31.92 23.88
N HIS A 952 29.58 31.34 22.89
CA HIS A 952 30.18 30.81 21.68
C HIS A 952 29.34 31.32 20.51
N GLU A 953 29.97 32.02 19.56
CA GLU A 953 29.29 32.67 18.43
C GLU A 953 28.11 33.56 18.89
N ASP A 954 28.34 34.40 19.92
CA ASP A 954 27.34 35.28 20.54
C ASP A 954 26.12 34.59 21.16
N VAL A 955 26.14 33.25 21.28
CA VAL A 955 25.09 32.45 21.92
C VAL A 955 25.59 31.85 23.22
N CYS A 956 24.81 32.00 24.29
CA CYS A 956 25.08 31.34 25.57
C CYS A 956 24.61 29.88 25.53
N ARG A 957 25.42 29.00 24.91
CA ARG A 957 25.08 27.60 24.62
C ARG A 957 24.80 26.77 25.87
N VAL A 958 25.51 27.01 26.96
CA VAL A 958 25.33 26.32 28.25
C VAL A 958 23.92 26.60 28.82
N LYS A 959 23.51 27.88 28.86
CA LYS A 959 22.16 28.28 29.30
C LYS A 959 21.07 27.67 28.41
N TYR A 960 21.33 27.60 27.09
CA TYR A 960 20.41 26.96 26.14
C TYR A 960 20.25 25.46 26.41
N ASN A 961 21.35 24.70 26.49
CA ASN A 961 21.30 23.24 26.69
C ASN A 961 20.65 22.85 28.03
N ILE A 962 20.91 23.59 29.11
CA ILE A 962 20.25 23.36 30.40
C ILE A 962 18.74 23.64 30.32
N ARG A 963 18.33 24.70 29.62
CA ARG A 963 16.90 24.97 29.38
C ARG A 963 16.24 23.87 28.57
N GLU A 964 16.91 23.35 27.55
CA GLU A 964 16.42 22.21 26.76
C GLU A 964 16.27 20.95 27.61
N ILE A 965 17.21 20.63 28.51
CA ILE A 965 17.06 19.49 29.44
C ILE A 965 15.83 19.69 30.34
N PHE A 966 15.63 20.89 30.89
CA PHE A 966 14.45 21.18 31.71
C PHE A 966 13.14 21.09 30.93
N MET A 967 13.11 21.63 29.72
CA MET A 967 11.95 21.50 28.84
C MET A 967 11.63 20.03 28.58
N ASN A 968 12.65 19.20 28.31
CA ASN A 968 12.44 17.78 28.07
C ASN A 968 12.01 17.03 29.34
N LEU A 969 12.55 17.37 30.51
CA LEU A 969 12.12 16.79 31.80
C LEU A 969 10.62 17.03 32.04
N ASP A 970 10.15 18.24 31.78
CA ASP A 970 8.74 18.57 31.95
C ASP A 970 7.86 17.93 30.85
N ASN A 971 8.25 18.06 29.57
CA ASN A 971 7.50 17.52 28.43
C ASN A 971 7.33 16.00 28.52
N GLN A 972 8.34 15.30 29.04
CA GLN A 972 8.32 13.84 29.17
C GLN A 972 7.65 13.34 30.44
N PHE A 973 7.18 14.22 31.33
CA PHE A 973 6.47 13.83 32.53
C PHE A 973 5.27 12.91 32.21
N LEU A 974 4.41 13.30 31.27
CA LEU A 974 3.26 12.50 30.88
C LEU A 974 3.67 11.14 30.32
N ASN A 975 4.58 11.11 29.35
CA ASN A 975 4.95 9.89 28.63
C ASN A 975 5.82 8.95 29.46
N SER A 976 6.79 9.48 30.20
CA SER A 976 7.78 8.69 30.95
C SER A 976 7.34 8.38 32.37
N VAL A 977 6.57 9.25 33.03
CA VAL A 977 6.15 9.04 34.42
C VAL A 977 4.73 8.52 34.50
N VAL A 978 3.76 9.28 33.98
CA VAL A 978 2.33 8.96 34.14
C VAL A 978 1.97 7.69 33.36
N ARG A 979 2.22 7.67 32.05
CA ARG A 979 1.87 6.54 31.17
C ARG A 979 2.61 5.26 31.53
N LYS A 980 3.89 5.36 31.91
CA LYS A 980 4.74 4.20 32.24
C LYS A 980 4.77 3.84 33.74
N LYS A 981 3.99 4.56 34.58
CA LYS A 981 3.94 4.37 36.04
C LYS A 981 5.33 4.36 36.66
N MET A 982 6.09 5.41 36.41
CA MET A 982 7.40 5.61 37.04
C MET A 982 7.26 6.48 38.29
N PHE A 983 8.34 6.59 39.05
CA PHE A 983 8.39 7.33 40.30
C PHE A 983 8.32 8.85 40.04
N LEU A 984 7.56 9.55 40.89
CA LEU A 984 7.32 10.99 40.77
C LEU A 984 8.60 11.79 41.11
N PRO A 985 9.09 12.69 40.22
CA PRO A 985 10.40 13.33 40.37
C PRO A 985 10.45 14.54 41.33
N THR A 986 9.70 14.55 42.43
CA THR A 986 9.64 15.71 43.33
C THR A 986 10.97 16.01 44.01
N ALA A 987 11.70 14.99 44.48
CA ALA A 987 12.98 15.15 45.17
C ALA A 987 14.04 15.80 44.26
N ILE A 988 14.17 15.31 43.01
CA ILE A 988 15.15 15.85 42.07
C ILE A 988 14.80 17.28 41.64
N TYR A 989 13.51 17.61 41.45
CA TYR A 989 13.08 18.97 41.13
C TYR A 989 13.35 19.95 42.28
N ALA A 990 13.20 19.50 43.53
CA ALA A 990 13.50 20.30 44.72
C ALA A 990 15.00 20.61 44.82
N ASP A 991 15.87 19.61 44.69
CA ASP A 991 17.33 19.81 44.73
C ASP A 991 17.82 20.68 43.56
N ILE A 992 17.25 20.52 42.36
CA ILE A 992 17.53 21.41 41.21
C ILE A 992 17.19 22.86 41.58
N LEU A 993 15.99 23.13 42.11
CA LEU A 993 15.58 24.49 42.46
C LEU A 993 16.50 25.10 43.53
N GLU A 994 16.86 24.33 44.55
CA GLU A 994 17.76 24.76 45.61
C GLU A 994 19.15 25.12 45.06
N ARG A 995 19.74 24.25 44.21
CA ARG A 995 21.03 24.53 43.56
C ARG A 995 21.00 25.80 42.73
N PHE A 996 19.93 26.06 41.99
CA PHE A 996 19.82 27.27 41.19
C PHE A 996 19.69 28.53 42.05
N ARG A 997 18.89 28.48 43.12
CA ARG A 997 18.77 29.61 44.07
C ARG A 997 20.10 29.89 44.79
N LYS A 998 20.91 28.86 45.03
CA LYS A 998 22.24 28.98 45.66
C LYS A 998 23.29 29.56 44.70
N ASN A 999 23.27 29.18 43.43
CA ASN A 999 24.32 29.53 42.47
C ASN A 999 24.03 30.79 41.64
N PHE A 1000 22.77 31.25 41.56
CA PHE A 1000 22.39 32.36 40.69
C PHE A 1000 21.52 33.42 41.37
N PRO A 1001 21.77 34.73 41.11
CA PRO A 1001 20.89 35.80 41.56
C PRO A 1001 19.48 35.67 40.95
N ILE A 1002 18.46 35.80 41.81
CA ILE A 1002 17.04 35.71 41.39
C ILE A 1002 16.70 36.80 40.37
N ALA A 1003 17.22 38.02 40.54
CA ALA A 1003 16.90 39.14 39.65
C ALA A 1003 17.27 38.87 38.17
N GLU A 1004 18.39 38.20 37.92
CA GLU A 1004 18.87 37.92 36.55
C GLU A 1004 18.26 36.63 35.96
N ASN A 1005 17.83 35.70 36.82
CA ASN A 1005 17.38 34.36 36.43
C ASN A 1005 15.91 34.09 36.81
N TYR A 1006 15.16 35.14 37.11
CA TYR A 1006 13.79 35.09 37.66
C TYR A 1006 12.92 34.09 36.90
N VAL A 1007 12.77 34.26 35.58
CA VAL A 1007 11.89 33.40 34.77
C VAL A 1007 12.26 31.92 34.92
N MET A 1008 13.55 31.58 34.93
CA MET A 1008 14.01 30.19 35.02
C MET A 1008 13.76 29.59 36.41
N ILE A 1009 14.08 30.35 37.47
CA ILE A 1009 13.87 29.92 38.87
C ILE A 1009 12.37 29.79 39.16
N THR A 1010 11.56 30.78 38.80
CA THR A 1010 10.09 30.74 38.95
C THR A 1010 9.49 29.60 38.14
N THR A 1011 9.98 29.33 36.91
CA THR A 1011 9.51 28.16 36.13
C THR A 1011 9.78 26.85 36.87
N ARG A 1012 10.97 26.67 37.48
CA ARG A 1012 11.29 25.45 38.25
C ARG A 1012 10.46 25.33 39.52
N GLN A 1013 10.21 26.45 40.22
CA GLN A 1013 9.32 26.48 41.38
C GLN A 1013 7.89 26.06 41.02
N LEU A 1014 7.31 26.67 39.99
CA LEU A 1014 5.97 26.32 39.51
C LEU A 1014 5.88 24.86 39.03
N ALA A 1015 6.92 24.34 38.36
CA ALA A 1015 6.96 22.93 37.96
C ALA A 1015 7.03 21.97 39.16
N LEU A 1016 7.84 22.28 40.19
CA LEU A 1016 7.91 21.50 41.43
C LEU A 1016 6.56 21.47 42.15
N ASP A 1017 5.89 22.60 42.27
CA ASP A 1017 4.60 22.68 42.94
C ASP A 1017 3.50 21.97 42.16
N TYR A 1018 3.51 22.05 40.83
CA TYR A 1018 2.65 21.22 39.98
C TYR A 1018 2.84 19.72 40.27
N LEU A 1019 4.09 19.24 40.33
CA LEU A 1019 4.39 17.84 40.61
C LEU A 1019 3.94 17.42 42.02
N LYS A 1020 4.15 18.26 43.04
CA LYS A 1020 3.68 17.98 44.41
C LYS A 1020 2.15 17.86 44.47
N LEU A 1021 1.45 18.83 43.90
CA LEU A 1021 -0.02 18.84 43.84
C LEU A 1021 -0.55 17.64 43.05
N TYR A 1022 0.14 17.25 41.98
CA TYR A 1022 -0.17 16.05 41.22
C TYR A 1022 -0.03 14.78 42.07
N GLY A 1023 1.07 14.65 42.81
CA GLY A 1023 1.29 13.53 43.74
C GLY A 1023 0.28 13.46 44.88
N GLU A 1024 -0.13 14.60 45.42
CA GLU A 1024 -1.19 14.69 46.43
C GLU A 1024 -2.55 14.26 45.86
N GLN A 1025 -2.88 14.71 44.65
CA GLN A 1025 -4.14 14.37 44.00
C GLN A 1025 -4.23 12.88 43.67
N ILE A 1026 -3.12 12.26 43.28
CA ILE A 1026 -3.04 10.81 43.11
C ILE A 1026 -3.30 10.06 44.42
N LYS A 1027 -2.71 10.50 45.54
CA LYS A 1027 -2.94 9.85 46.85
C LYS A 1027 -4.41 9.94 47.31
N LEU A 1028 -5.13 10.97 46.89
CA LEU A 1028 -6.53 11.19 47.24
C LEU A 1028 -7.49 10.30 46.44
N ASP A 1029 -7.14 9.98 45.18
CA ASP A 1029 -7.95 9.14 44.32
C ASP A 1029 -7.07 8.30 43.37
N ASP A 1030 -6.66 7.13 43.88
CA ASP A 1030 -5.81 6.18 43.16
C ASP A 1030 -6.51 5.57 41.92
N THR A 1031 -7.84 5.72 41.79
CA THR A 1031 -8.61 5.25 40.62
C THR A 1031 -8.41 6.12 39.38
N LEU A 1032 -7.86 7.33 39.57
CA LEU A 1032 -7.43 8.24 38.51
C LEU A 1032 -6.09 7.82 37.90
N ILE A 1033 -5.33 6.92 38.53
CA ILE A 1033 -4.17 6.28 37.91
C ILE A 1033 -4.67 5.21 36.92
N PRO A 1034 -4.31 5.28 35.63
CA PRO A 1034 -4.66 4.24 34.65
C PRO A 1034 -4.09 2.87 35.05
N ASN A 1035 -4.84 1.77 34.90
CA ASN A 1035 -4.42 0.42 35.31
C ASN A 1035 -3.54 -0.28 34.27
N LYS A 1036 -2.82 -1.34 34.66
CA LYS A 1036 -1.93 -2.07 33.73
C LYS A 1036 -2.71 -2.78 32.60
N GLY A 1037 -3.98 -3.12 32.85
CA GLY A 1037 -4.92 -3.61 31.84
C GLY A 1037 -5.46 -2.54 30.89
N ASP A 1038 -5.20 -1.25 31.17
CA ASP A 1038 -5.55 -0.12 30.30
C ASP A 1038 -4.38 0.23 29.34
N LEU A 1039 -3.29 -0.56 29.33
CA LEU A 1039 -2.03 -0.28 28.61
C LEU A 1039 -1.60 -1.44 27.69
N GLU A 1040 -2.39 -2.51 27.61
CA GLU A 1040 -2.16 -3.59 26.64
C GLU A 1040 -3.09 -3.36 25.44
N GLU A 1041 -2.47 -2.95 24.33
CA GLU A 1041 -3.04 -2.67 22.99
C GLU A 1041 -3.38 -1.18 22.70
N ASP A 1042 -3.08 -0.75 21.46
CA ASP A 1042 -3.05 0.63 20.92
C ASP A 1042 -4.40 1.41 20.98
N ASP A 1043 -5.41 0.91 21.72
CA ASP A 1043 -6.81 1.34 21.69
C ASP A 1043 -7.26 2.23 22.88
N ASP A 1044 -6.42 2.41 23.91
CA ASP A 1044 -6.82 3.09 25.16
C ASP A 1044 -6.29 4.53 25.33
N ASP A 1045 -5.70 5.14 24.29
CA ASP A 1045 -5.14 6.49 24.39
C ASP A 1045 -6.22 7.55 24.70
N HIS A 1046 -7.49 7.33 24.29
CA HIS A 1046 -8.60 8.25 24.57
C HIS A 1046 -9.16 8.19 26.01
N LYS A 1047 -9.23 7.01 26.64
CA LYS A 1047 -9.66 6.89 28.05
C LYS A 1047 -8.57 7.36 29.00
N LEU A 1048 -7.32 7.06 28.64
CA LEU A 1048 -6.13 7.57 29.32
C LEU A 1048 -6.12 9.10 29.33
N ASP A 1049 -6.41 9.71 28.18
CA ASP A 1049 -6.48 11.17 28.01
C ASP A 1049 -7.68 11.79 28.78
N ALA A 1050 -8.81 11.09 28.92
CA ALA A 1050 -9.96 11.55 29.71
C ALA A 1050 -9.71 11.54 31.23
N LYS A 1051 -9.17 10.45 31.78
CA LYS A 1051 -8.78 10.39 33.22
C LYS A 1051 -7.67 11.37 33.53
N TYR A 1052 -6.69 11.49 32.64
CA TYR A 1052 -5.62 12.47 32.75
C TYR A 1052 -6.15 13.90 32.74
N LYS A 1053 -7.11 14.24 31.86
CA LYS A 1053 -7.77 15.56 31.84
C LYS A 1053 -8.46 15.89 33.16
N LEU A 1054 -9.20 14.96 33.75
CA LEU A 1054 -9.88 15.18 35.04
C LEU A 1054 -8.88 15.42 36.17
N LEU A 1055 -7.83 14.60 36.25
CA LEU A 1055 -6.77 14.74 37.24
C LEU A 1055 -6.03 16.08 37.07
N HIS A 1056 -5.73 16.43 35.83
CA HIS A 1056 -5.04 17.66 35.49
C HIS A 1056 -5.88 18.91 35.83
N ASN A 1057 -7.20 18.89 35.58
CA ASN A 1057 -8.10 19.98 35.97
C ASN A 1057 -8.05 20.26 37.48
N ALA A 1058 -8.13 19.20 38.29
CA ALA A 1058 -8.09 19.33 39.75
C ALA A 1058 -6.74 19.87 40.28
N VAL A 1059 -5.62 19.51 39.63
CA VAL A 1059 -4.28 19.99 40.00
C VAL A 1059 -4.10 21.47 39.61
N VAL A 1060 -4.60 21.86 38.44
CA VAL A 1060 -4.35 23.20 37.89
C VAL A 1060 -5.10 24.30 38.66
N GLU A 1061 -6.28 24.02 39.21
CA GLU A 1061 -6.98 24.97 40.09
C GLU A 1061 -6.18 25.25 41.37
N LYS A 1062 -5.64 24.21 42.02
CA LYS A 1062 -4.78 24.34 43.20
C LYS A 1062 -3.47 25.06 42.87
N LEU A 1063 -2.89 24.78 41.70
CA LEU A 1063 -1.70 25.48 41.22
C LEU A 1063 -1.99 26.98 41.03
N GLY A 1064 -3.16 27.31 40.49
CA GLY A 1064 -3.63 28.69 40.34
C GLY A 1064 -3.63 29.46 41.66
N ALA A 1065 -4.15 28.86 42.73
CA ALA A 1065 -4.14 29.45 44.07
C ALA A 1065 -2.71 29.69 44.59
N CYS A 1066 -1.79 28.74 44.37
CA CYS A 1066 -0.37 28.91 44.73
C CYS A 1066 0.27 30.07 43.94
N CYS A 1067 -0.03 30.17 42.65
CA CYS A 1067 0.50 31.24 41.80
C CYS A 1067 0.05 32.64 42.25
N VAL A 1068 -1.16 32.78 42.81
CA VAL A 1068 -1.63 34.06 43.38
C VAL A 1068 -0.75 34.48 44.56
N VAL A 1069 -0.42 33.54 45.46
CA VAL A 1069 0.42 33.81 46.63
C VAL A 1069 1.81 34.24 46.17
N TYR A 1070 2.42 33.49 45.24
CA TYR A 1070 3.75 33.83 44.73
C TYR A 1070 3.78 35.17 44.02
N LEU A 1071 2.81 35.48 43.15
CA LEU A 1071 2.82 36.76 42.46
C LEU A 1071 2.63 37.94 43.42
N LYS A 1072 1.84 37.78 44.49
CA LYS A 1072 1.71 38.83 45.53
C LYS A 1072 3.02 39.06 46.26
N GLU A 1073 3.72 37.99 46.62
CA GLU A 1073 5.04 38.05 47.25
C GLU A 1073 6.07 38.68 46.29
N ASP A 1074 6.11 38.24 45.03
CA ASP A 1074 7.03 38.75 44.02
C ASP A 1074 6.79 40.24 43.72
N VAL A 1075 5.54 40.69 43.66
CA VAL A 1075 5.19 42.11 43.51
C VAL A 1075 5.66 42.92 44.70
N SER A 1076 5.52 42.39 45.92
CA SER A 1076 5.92 43.07 47.16
C SER A 1076 7.44 43.17 47.28
N ASN A 1077 8.16 42.13 46.82
CA ASN A 1077 9.62 42.03 46.90
C ASN A 1077 10.35 42.69 45.73
N ASN A 1078 9.67 42.95 44.60
CA ASN A 1078 10.28 43.49 43.38
C ASN A 1078 9.53 44.75 42.90
N PHE A 1079 8.80 44.66 41.80
CA PHE A 1079 8.07 45.78 41.18
C PHE A 1079 6.74 45.30 40.57
N PRO A 1080 5.70 46.14 40.48
CA PRO A 1080 4.38 45.72 39.99
C PRO A 1080 4.39 45.03 38.63
N SER A 1081 5.23 45.48 37.68
CA SER A 1081 5.33 44.89 36.33
C SER A 1081 6.02 43.52 36.27
N ILE A 1082 6.46 42.95 37.40
CA ILE A 1082 7.04 41.60 37.49
C ILE A 1082 6.05 40.52 36.99
N TYR A 1083 4.75 40.84 37.01
CA TYR A 1083 3.70 39.99 36.45
C TYR A 1083 3.95 39.58 34.98
N LEU A 1084 4.69 40.38 34.20
CA LEU A 1084 5.07 40.04 32.82
C LEU A 1084 6.07 38.88 32.77
N LEU A 1085 7.08 38.89 33.65
CA LEU A 1085 8.06 37.82 33.76
C LEU A 1085 7.44 36.57 34.40
N PHE A 1086 6.54 36.76 35.38
CA PHE A 1086 5.77 35.67 35.98
C PHE A 1086 4.83 35.02 34.94
N ALA A 1087 4.14 35.81 34.11
CA ALA A 1087 3.34 35.31 32.98
C ALA A 1087 4.17 34.47 32.01
N LYS A 1088 5.41 34.90 31.72
CA LYS A 1088 6.33 34.12 30.89
C LYS A 1088 6.69 32.78 31.53
N ALA A 1089 7.02 32.76 32.83
CA ALA A 1089 7.31 31.52 33.56
C ALA A 1089 6.10 30.57 33.59
N PHE A 1090 4.92 31.11 33.90
CA PHE A 1090 3.67 30.36 33.89
C PHE A 1090 3.33 29.78 32.51
N GLN A 1091 3.54 30.55 31.44
CA GLN A 1091 3.32 30.08 30.06
C GLN A 1091 4.29 28.95 29.67
N ILE A 1092 5.55 29.02 30.12
CA ILE A 1092 6.53 27.97 29.90
C ILE A 1092 6.07 26.66 30.58
N VAL A 1093 5.71 26.70 31.86
CA VAL A 1093 5.17 25.52 32.58
C VAL A 1093 3.90 24.99 31.92
N SER A 1094 2.97 25.88 31.57
CA SER A 1094 1.71 25.52 30.90
C SER A 1094 1.96 24.83 29.55
N ASN A 1095 2.95 25.28 28.78
CA ASN A 1095 3.33 24.63 27.54
C ASN A 1095 3.98 23.27 27.81
N HIS A 1096 4.92 23.21 28.76
CA HIS A 1096 5.68 22.00 28.98
C HIS A 1096 4.84 20.83 29.50
N PHE A 1097 3.91 21.12 30.42
CA PHE A 1097 2.96 20.12 30.93
C PHE A 1097 1.69 19.98 30.08
N SER A 1098 1.69 20.56 28.87
CA SER A 1098 0.61 20.45 27.88
C SER A 1098 -0.78 20.89 28.38
N PHE A 1099 -0.84 22.02 29.09
CA PHE A 1099 -2.10 22.60 29.54
C PHE A 1099 -2.90 23.03 28.31
N ASN A 1100 -4.12 22.51 28.16
CA ASN A 1100 -5.07 23.01 27.17
C ASN A 1100 -5.59 24.41 27.59
N ASP A 1101 -6.36 25.05 26.72
CA ASP A 1101 -6.80 26.43 26.94
C ASP A 1101 -7.77 26.56 28.11
N ILE A 1102 -8.62 25.55 28.36
CA ILE A 1102 -9.49 25.48 29.54
C ILE A 1102 -8.65 25.40 30.82
N ASN A 1103 -7.63 24.55 30.86
CA ASN A 1103 -6.74 24.38 32.01
C ASN A 1103 -6.05 25.71 32.33
N ARG A 1104 -5.51 26.38 31.31
CA ARG A 1104 -4.88 27.70 31.47
C ARG A 1104 -5.86 28.72 32.04
N MET A 1105 -7.10 28.76 31.53
CA MET A 1105 -8.14 29.67 32.01
C MET A 1105 -8.56 29.36 33.45
N ASN A 1106 -8.69 28.09 33.82
CA ASN A 1106 -9.00 27.67 35.19
C ASN A 1106 -7.88 28.03 36.16
N ALA A 1107 -6.61 27.85 35.77
CA ALA A 1107 -5.46 28.24 36.59
C ALA A 1107 -5.46 29.72 36.95
N VAL A 1108 -5.79 30.58 35.97
CA VAL A 1108 -5.71 32.04 36.14
C VAL A 1108 -6.98 32.62 36.76
N LYS A 1109 -8.08 31.85 36.83
CA LYS A 1109 -9.36 32.28 37.41
C LYS A 1109 -9.22 32.79 38.85
N ALA A 1110 -8.42 32.11 39.68
CA ALA A 1110 -8.20 32.46 41.09
C ALA A 1110 -7.64 33.88 41.30
N PHE A 1111 -6.94 34.44 40.31
CA PHE A 1111 -6.42 35.81 40.40
C PHE A 1111 -7.52 36.87 40.38
N LEU A 1112 -8.68 36.57 39.77
CA LEU A 1112 -9.79 37.49 39.64
C LEU A 1112 -10.68 37.57 40.90
N GLU A 1113 -10.44 36.71 41.89
CA GLU A 1113 -11.15 36.72 43.18
C GLU A 1113 -10.70 37.88 44.09
N TYR A 1114 -9.49 38.40 43.87
CA TYR A 1114 -8.87 39.45 44.69
C TYR A 1114 -8.97 40.82 44.01
N LYS A 1115 -10.10 41.51 44.21
CA LYS A 1115 -10.42 42.80 43.56
C LYS A 1115 -9.35 43.88 43.74
N ASP A 1116 -8.64 43.90 44.86
CA ASP A 1116 -7.63 44.94 45.13
C ASP A 1116 -6.25 44.61 44.51
N PHE A 1117 -6.08 43.43 43.90
CA PHE A 1117 -4.80 42.98 43.36
C PHE A 1117 -4.67 43.27 41.86
N ILE A 1118 -4.38 44.54 41.53
CA ILE A 1118 -4.26 45.02 40.15
C ILE A 1118 -3.29 44.19 39.28
N PRO A 1119 -2.06 43.84 39.73
CA PRO A 1119 -1.15 43.00 38.94
C PRO A 1119 -1.72 41.62 38.59
N GLY A 1120 -2.61 41.07 39.41
CA GLY A 1120 -3.31 39.81 39.12
C GLY A 1120 -4.22 39.90 37.91
N TYR A 1121 -5.01 40.97 37.79
CA TYR A 1121 -5.85 41.21 36.61
C TYR A 1121 -5.01 41.42 35.33
N LEU A 1122 -3.88 42.13 35.45
CA LEU A 1122 -2.96 42.35 34.32
C LEU A 1122 -2.27 41.06 33.87
N PHE A 1123 -1.91 40.18 34.82
CA PHE A 1123 -1.43 38.82 34.56
C PHE A 1123 -2.48 38.00 33.81
N VAL A 1124 -3.74 37.97 34.27
CA VAL A 1124 -4.83 37.23 33.60
C VAL A 1124 -5.02 37.73 32.18
N LEU A 1125 -5.08 39.05 31.98
CA LEU A 1125 -5.17 39.65 30.64
C LEU A 1125 -4.00 39.23 29.74
N GLN A 1126 -2.80 39.05 30.30
CA GLN A 1126 -1.63 38.61 29.56
C GLN A 1126 -1.72 37.14 29.13
N CYS A 1127 -2.28 36.28 29.98
CA CYS A 1127 -2.48 34.86 29.70
C CYS A 1127 -3.66 34.58 28.74
N LEU A 1128 -4.68 35.45 28.68
CA LEU A 1128 -5.86 35.29 27.82
C LEU A 1128 -5.63 35.60 26.32
N ARG A 1129 -4.38 35.79 25.87
CA ARG A 1129 -3.98 36.04 24.47
C ARG A 1129 -4.19 34.84 23.51
N ILE A 1130 -4.99 33.86 23.88
CA ILE A 1130 -5.12 32.57 23.17
C ILE A 1130 -6.32 32.60 22.21
N ASN A 1131 -6.14 32.00 21.02
CA ASN A 1131 -7.21 31.76 20.05
C ASN A 1131 -8.06 30.57 20.51
N VAL A 1132 -9.35 30.78 20.78
CA VAL A 1132 -10.27 29.74 21.24
C VAL A 1132 -11.15 29.25 20.09
N TYR A 1133 -11.30 27.93 19.98
CA TYR A 1133 -11.91 27.31 18.80
C TYR A 1133 -13.24 26.61 19.11
N ASN A 1134 -13.43 26.07 20.32
CA ASN A 1134 -14.68 25.41 20.73
C ASN A 1134 -15.56 26.33 21.60
N ASP A 1135 -16.83 25.96 21.76
CA ASP A 1135 -17.84 26.82 22.39
C ASP A 1135 -17.68 26.91 23.91
N ASP A 1136 -17.20 25.85 24.57
CA ASP A 1136 -16.92 25.85 26.02
C ASP A 1136 -15.76 26.79 26.39
N GLU A 1137 -14.69 26.80 25.58
CA GLU A 1137 -13.57 27.74 25.71
C GLU A 1137 -14.01 29.19 25.51
N LYS A 1138 -14.86 29.44 24.50
CA LYS A 1138 -15.42 30.78 24.26
C LYS A 1138 -16.29 31.24 25.44
N ALA A 1139 -17.09 30.34 26.00
CA ALA A 1139 -17.95 30.64 27.14
C ALA A 1139 -17.11 31.04 28.37
N LEU A 1140 -16.11 30.23 28.73
CA LEU A 1140 -15.24 30.49 29.88
C LEU A 1140 -14.39 31.77 29.67
N LYS A 1141 -13.83 31.97 28.47
CA LYS A 1141 -13.10 33.20 28.14
C LYS A 1141 -14.00 34.43 28.27
N SER A 1142 -15.25 34.34 27.79
CA SER A 1142 -16.24 35.42 27.88
C SER A 1142 -16.61 35.71 29.34
N GLU A 1143 -16.76 34.68 30.18
CA GLU A 1143 -16.97 34.84 31.63
C GLU A 1143 -15.83 35.62 32.28
N LEU A 1144 -14.58 35.20 32.09
CA LEU A 1144 -13.40 35.86 32.66
C LEU A 1144 -13.27 37.31 32.15
N MET A 1145 -13.49 37.54 30.85
CA MET A 1145 -13.45 38.88 30.27
C MET A 1145 -14.54 39.81 30.82
N LYS A 1146 -15.74 39.30 31.10
CA LYS A 1146 -16.82 40.08 31.75
C LYS A 1146 -16.45 40.50 33.18
N VAL A 1147 -15.75 39.63 33.93
CA VAL A 1147 -15.26 39.96 35.27
C VAL A 1147 -14.23 41.10 35.20
N ILE A 1148 -13.30 41.02 34.25
CA ILE A 1148 -12.27 42.05 34.04
C ILE A 1148 -12.89 43.38 33.57
N GLN A 1149 -13.87 43.33 32.65
CA GLN A 1149 -14.54 44.52 32.12
C GLN A 1149 -15.25 45.35 33.22
N LYS A 1150 -15.84 44.67 34.21
CA LYS A 1150 -16.57 45.31 35.31
C LYS A 1150 -15.66 45.89 36.40
N HIS A 1151 -14.34 45.70 36.30
CA HIS A 1151 -13.40 46.18 37.30
C HIS A 1151 -13.35 47.72 37.36
N THR A 1152 -13.20 48.32 38.54
CA THR A 1152 -13.26 49.78 38.74
C THR A 1152 -11.97 50.52 38.39
N SER A 1153 -10.81 49.85 38.50
CA SER A 1153 -9.49 50.42 38.16
C SER A 1153 -9.36 50.89 36.70
N GLN A 1154 -8.86 52.10 36.52
CA GLN A 1154 -8.60 52.71 35.21
C GLN A 1154 -7.49 51.99 34.43
N GLU A 1155 -6.45 51.53 35.12
CA GLU A 1155 -5.33 50.79 34.53
C GLU A 1155 -5.78 49.49 33.86
N ILE A 1156 -6.62 48.70 34.55
CA ILE A 1156 -7.18 47.45 34.03
C ILE A 1156 -8.07 47.72 32.80
N LYS A 1157 -8.90 48.77 32.85
CA LYS A 1157 -9.75 49.16 31.72
C LYS A 1157 -8.93 49.54 30.50
N MET A 1158 -7.86 50.31 30.67
CA MET A 1158 -6.96 50.68 29.56
C MET A 1158 -6.37 49.44 28.88
N HIS A 1159 -5.83 48.51 29.66
CA HIS A 1159 -5.26 47.26 29.13
C HIS A 1159 -6.31 46.31 28.53
N TYR A 1160 -7.54 46.31 29.05
CA TYR A 1160 -8.66 45.56 28.48
C TYR A 1160 -9.05 46.10 27.09
N TRP A 1161 -9.26 47.41 26.96
CA TRP A 1161 -9.68 48.03 25.69
C TRP A 1161 -8.58 48.04 24.63
N PHE A 1162 -7.33 48.29 25.02
CA PHE A 1162 -6.18 48.18 24.11
C PHE A 1162 -6.03 46.77 23.52
N LYS A 1163 -6.58 45.74 24.17
CA LYS A 1163 -6.55 44.35 23.70
C LYS A 1163 -7.77 43.95 22.86
N GLN A 1164 -8.81 44.78 22.78
CA GLN A 1164 -9.98 44.54 21.90
C GLN A 1164 -9.82 45.17 20.51
N ILE A 1165 -8.95 46.17 20.40
CA ILE A 1165 -8.42 46.72 19.15
C ILE A 1165 -7.35 45.75 18.63
#